data_AF-A0A8C1G830-F1
#
_entry.id   AF-A0A8C1G830-F1
#
_cell.length_a   1.000
_cell.length_b   1.000
_cell.length_c   1.000
_cell.angle_alpha   90.00
_cell.angle_beta   90.00
_cell.angle_gamma   90.00
#
_symmetry.space_group_name_H-M   'P 1'
#
loop_
_entity.id
_entity.type
_entity.pdbx_description
1 polymer ?
#
loop_
_entity_poly.entity_id
_entity_poly.type
_entity_poly.pdbx_seq_one_letter_code
_entity_poly.pdbx_strand_id
1 'polypeptide(L)'
;MEVHKAVLLLCLFRFTDVLEAYIKTDGAWIVKLPRSQYTVKTVEDCAVKCNIETSFTCRSFLYIEKDQDCVTLPANSKTDQILRRMSAALYEKKEYLLECVNGIGTDYRGTKSKTKSGKTCQRWEEKFPHVPNITPKTHPKADLESNFCRNPEGDKGGPWCYTTDQEKRWEHCDIQDCTEDCMQCSGENYRGKISTTASGLTCQRWDSQKPHNHGYIPSVLPDKFLEENYCRNPDGEPKPWCFTTSPSIRWESCSIPRCTTVSPTIVQELTCASGEGSSYRGTIAVTVSGKTCQEWSSQSPHKHSNTPENYPCKGLDKNYCRNPDNERSPWCHTTDPETRWEYCSVPSCGDQPIPGEPVIPEGEECYEGDGSSYRGAMSETISGKKCQFWTSMEPHQHSKTPQNFPAADLRRNLCRNPDGDQAPWCYTTDPTVRWEYCNIERCDSKPGTQEPPTNPEPAASPSTSQETDCKVGNGATYRGPTSTTIMGVTCQAWSSMTPHPHLSFNPETHPDKGLESNQCRNPDNDVNGPWCYTTDPNKKWDYCQIPDCDGLKCGQPAVKPKRCFGRIVGGCISKAHSWPWQISLRTRGKIHFCGGTLINAHWVLTAAHCLERSESPSAYKILLGIHTERATESSKQERDVSKIIKGPAGTDIALLKLDRPALLNDKVLPACLPDKDYIVPSDTECYVTGWGETEGTGGEGFLKETGFPVIENKVCNRPSFLNGLVKEHQMCAGNIEGGTDSCEGDSGGPLVCFSQNTFVLQGVTSWGLGCAKAMKPGVYTRVSKFINWIEQSMKEN
;
A
#
# COMPACT_ATOMS: atom_id res chain seq x y z
N MET A 1 16.32 -51.98 -26.10
CA MET A 1 15.47 -50.76 -26.18
C MET A 1 14.69 -50.60 -24.88
N GLU A 2 15.38 -50.57 -23.73
CA GLU A 2 14.76 -50.39 -22.40
C GLU A 2 15.66 -49.63 -21.41
N VAL A 3 16.94 -49.41 -21.76
CA VAL A 3 17.90 -48.65 -20.93
C VAL A 3 17.82 -47.14 -21.19
N HIS A 4 17.23 -46.70 -22.31
CA HIS A 4 17.06 -45.26 -22.63
C HIS A 4 15.77 -44.63 -22.08
N LYS A 5 14.82 -45.41 -21.54
CA LYS A 5 13.61 -44.87 -20.90
C LYS A 5 13.78 -44.66 -19.39
N ALA A 6 14.69 -45.37 -18.74
CA ALA A 6 14.98 -45.19 -17.31
C ALA A 6 15.82 -43.93 -17.03
N VAL A 7 16.68 -43.50 -17.97
CA VAL A 7 17.47 -42.26 -17.84
C VAL A 7 16.62 -41.02 -18.13
N LEU A 8 15.56 -41.14 -18.94
CA LEU A 8 14.63 -40.04 -19.23
C LEU A 8 13.58 -39.82 -18.12
N LEU A 9 13.22 -40.87 -17.35
CA LEU A 9 12.28 -40.75 -16.22
C LEU A 9 12.92 -40.27 -14.90
N LEU A 10 14.25 -40.37 -14.76
CA LEU A 10 14.99 -39.80 -13.62
C LEU A 10 15.36 -38.32 -13.79
N CYS A 11 15.11 -37.72 -14.97
CA CYS A 11 15.33 -36.29 -15.23
C CYS A 11 14.06 -35.42 -15.08
N LEU A 12 12.91 -36.00 -14.70
CA LEU A 12 11.63 -35.28 -14.66
C LEU A 12 11.06 -35.05 -13.26
N PHE A 13 11.83 -35.35 -12.20
CA PHE A 13 11.47 -34.93 -10.84
C PHE A 13 12.46 -33.89 -10.31
N ARG A 14 11.91 -32.66 -10.17
CA ARG A 14 12.40 -31.49 -9.40
C ARG A 14 13.43 -30.58 -10.08
N PHE A 15 12.93 -29.65 -10.88
CA PHE A 15 13.20 -28.24 -10.59
C PHE A 15 11.95 -27.68 -9.90
N THR A 16 11.83 -27.91 -8.60
CA THR A 16 11.17 -26.91 -7.75
C THR A 16 11.96 -25.63 -7.95
N ASP A 17 11.28 -24.53 -8.27
CA ASP A 17 11.93 -23.25 -8.47
C ASP A 17 12.85 -22.96 -7.25
N VAL A 18 14.16 -22.90 -7.49
CA VAL A 18 15.18 -22.83 -6.41
C VAL A 18 14.95 -21.60 -5.52
N LEU A 19 14.25 -20.59 -6.05
CA LEU A 19 13.91 -19.35 -5.38
C LEU A 19 12.69 -19.46 -4.47
N GLU A 20 11.84 -20.50 -4.56
CA GLU A 20 10.68 -20.67 -3.67
C GLU A 20 11.09 -20.77 -2.19
N ALA A 21 12.30 -21.22 -1.90
CA ALA A 21 12.86 -21.31 -0.56
C ALA A 21 13.30 -19.95 0.03
N TYR A 22 13.25 -18.87 -0.77
CA TYR A 22 13.76 -17.56 -0.41
C TYR A 22 12.65 -16.50 -0.36
N ILE A 23 12.86 -15.48 0.48
CA ILE A 23 12.12 -14.21 0.46
C ILE A 23 13.04 -13.18 -0.19
N LYS A 24 12.52 -12.50 -1.22
CA LYS A 24 13.23 -11.43 -1.92
C LYS A 24 12.85 -10.07 -1.33
N THR A 25 13.85 -9.25 -1.05
CA THR A 25 13.70 -7.86 -0.64
C THR A 25 14.55 -6.97 -1.54
N ASP A 26 13.91 -6.21 -2.43
CA ASP A 26 14.55 -5.25 -3.31
C ASP A 26 15.08 -4.03 -2.53
N GLY A 27 16.25 -3.54 -2.93
CA GLY A 27 16.92 -2.39 -2.32
C GLY A 27 17.57 -2.66 -0.96
N ALA A 28 17.63 -3.93 -0.53
CA ALA A 28 18.15 -4.35 0.75
C ALA A 28 19.58 -4.89 0.66
N TRP A 29 20.37 -4.61 1.70
CA TRP A 29 21.78 -5.01 1.78
C TRP A 29 22.16 -5.41 3.19
N ILE A 30 23.01 -6.44 3.36
CA ILE A 30 23.59 -6.81 4.65
C ILE A 30 25.12 -6.76 4.54
N VAL A 31 25.77 -6.10 5.50
CA VAL A 31 27.24 -6.09 5.60
C VAL A 31 27.65 -7.01 6.75
N LYS A 32 28.15 -8.20 6.41
CA LYS A 32 28.67 -9.17 7.39
C LYS A 32 29.94 -9.85 6.87
N LEU A 33 30.82 -10.21 7.80
CA LEU A 33 31.94 -11.14 7.58
C LEU A 33 31.73 -12.40 8.44
N PRO A 34 32.11 -13.61 7.96
CA PRO A 34 32.66 -13.89 6.63
C PRO A 34 31.61 -13.73 5.51
N ARG A 35 32.08 -13.56 4.26
CA ARG A 35 31.25 -13.53 3.05
C ARG A 35 32.02 -14.11 1.87
N SER A 36 31.33 -14.71 0.90
CA SER A 36 31.92 -15.12 -0.37
C SER A 36 31.31 -14.29 -1.50
N GLN A 37 32.12 -13.85 -2.45
CA GLN A 37 31.68 -13.06 -3.60
C GLN A 37 31.97 -13.82 -4.90
N TYR A 38 31.00 -13.82 -5.80
CA TYR A 38 31.01 -14.52 -7.07
C TYR A 38 30.47 -13.59 -8.16
N THR A 39 30.92 -13.77 -9.39
CA THR A 39 30.29 -13.15 -10.57
C THR A 39 29.43 -14.21 -11.26
N VAL A 40 28.12 -13.98 -11.34
CA VAL A 40 27.15 -14.94 -11.89
C VAL A 40 26.15 -14.25 -12.81
N LYS A 41 25.56 -15.01 -13.74
CA LYS A 41 24.68 -14.44 -14.78
C LYS A 41 23.24 -14.28 -14.31
N THR A 42 22.75 -15.19 -13.48
CA THR A 42 21.36 -15.20 -13.03
C THR A 42 21.28 -15.33 -11.51
N VAL A 43 20.11 -14.97 -10.96
CA VAL A 43 19.84 -15.10 -9.53
C VAL A 43 19.82 -16.57 -9.09
N GLU A 44 19.38 -17.49 -9.94
CA GLU A 44 19.35 -18.92 -9.66
C GLU A 44 20.76 -19.48 -9.47
N ASP A 45 21.72 -19.02 -10.29
CA ASP A 45 23.13 -19.37 -10.12
C ASP A 45 23.65 -18.89 -8.75
N CYS A 46 23.26 -17.69 -8.31
CA CYS A 46 23.62 -17.18 -6.99
C CYS A 46 22.99 -18.01 -5.86
N ALA A 47 21.73 -18.40 -6.01
CA ALA A 47 21.05 -19.29 -5.07
C ALA A 47 21.74 -20.65 -4.98
N VAL A 48 22.20 -21.21 -6.11
CA VAL A 48 23.01 -22.43 -6.13
C VAL A 48 24.33 -22.22 -5.38
N LYS A 49 25.03 -21.09 -5.57
CA LYS A 49 26.25 -20.77 -4.78
C LYS A 49 25.98 -20.73 -3.29
N CYS A 50 24.86 -20.15 -2.85
CA CYS A 50 24.46 -20.15 -1.44
C CYS A 50 24.16 -21.57 -0.92
N ASN A 51 23.49 -22.41 -1.72
CA ASN A 51 23.11 -23.76 -1.31
C ASN A 51 24.31 -24.72 -1.19
N ILE A 52 25.37 -24.51 -1.95
CA ILE A 52 26.59 -25.34 -1.90
C ILE A 52 27.71 -24.73 -1.04
N GLU A 53 27.47 -23.59 -0.38
CA GLU A 53 28.45 -22.92 0.47
C GLU A 53 28.80 -23.80 1.67
N THR A 54 30.10 -23.96 1.93
CA THR A 54 30.62 -24.84 3.00
C THR A 54 31.51 -24.10 3.99
N SER A 55 31.97 -22.89 3.65
CA SER A 55 32.79 -22.08 4.54
C SER A 55 32.01 -21.50 5.72
N PHE A 56 30.70 -21.32 5.54
CA PHE A 56 29.74 -20.94 6.57
C PHE A 56 28.32 -21.39 6.16
N THR A 57 27.39 -21.41 7.11
CA THR A 57 25.97 -21.67 6.82
C THR A 57 25.39 -20.47 6.07
N CYS A 58 25.17 -20.59 4.76
CA CYS A 58 24.58 -19.51 3.98
C CYS A 58 23.09 -19.36 4.29
N ARG A 59 22.71 -18.19 4.84
CA ARG A 59 21.33 -17.84 5.25
C ARG A 59 20.67 -16.86 4.31
N SER A 60 21.47 -16.03 3.66
CA SER A 60 21.01 -15.12 2.63
C SER A 60 22.08 -14.94 1.56
N PHE A 61 21.66 -14.42 0.42
CA PHE A 61 22.58 -13.91 -0.57
C PHE A 61 22.08 -12.57 -1.12
N LEU A 62 23.01 -11.77 -1.60
CA LEU A 62 22.75 -10.52 -2.31
C LEU A 62 23.04 -10.76 -3.78
N TYR A 63 22.12 -10.33 -4.63
CA TYR A 63 22.30 -10.35 -6.07
C TYR A 63 22.10 -8.94 -6.63
N ILE A 64 23.07 -8.46 -7.38
CA ILE A 64 23.04 -7.15 -8.05
C ILE A 64 23.05 -7.43 -9.54
N GLU A 65 21.90 -7.38 -10.19
CA GLU A 65 21.75 -7.82 -11.58
C GLU A 65 22.59 -6.98 -12.56
N LYS A 66 22.62 -5.65 -12.37
CA LYS A 66 23.41 -4.72 -13.21
C LYS A 66 24.92 -4.93 -13.09
N ASP A 67 25.38 -5.31 -11.89
CA ASP A 67 26.80 -5.53 -11.62
C ASP A 67 27.21 -6.99 -11.85
N GLN A 68 26.25 -7.92 -11.88
CA GLN A 68 26.40 -9.38 -11.90
C GLN A 68 27.11 -9.94 -10.69
N ASP A 69 27.01 -9.21 -9.58
CA ASP A 69 27.63 -9.55 -8.31
C ASP A 69 26.67 -10.40 -7.48
N CYS A 70 27.19 -11.54 -7.03
CA CYS A 70 26.56 -12.43 -6.09
C CYS A 70 27.39 -12.48 -4.81
N VAL A 71 26.78 -12.20 -3.65
CA VAL A 71 27.45 -12.27 -2.35
C VAL A 71 26.66 -13.19 -1.44
N THR A 72 27.26 -14.32 -1.03
CA THR A 72 26.65 -15.24 -0.07
C THR A 72 27.02 -14.84 1.36
N LEU A 73 26.06 -14.93 2.29
CA LEU A 73 26.19 -14.41 3.65
C LEU A 73 25.69 -15.39 4.72
N PRO A 74 26.33 -15.44 5.90
CA PRO A 74 25.84 -16.17 7.07
C PRO A 74 24.76 -15.40 7.85
N ALA A 75 24.42 -14.19 7.43
CA ALA A 75 23.51 -13.29 8.13
C ALA A 75 22.15 -13.18 7.42
N ASN A 76 21.16 -12.67 8.13
CA ASN A 76 19.84 -12.31 7.62
C ASN A 76 19.26 -11.14 8.44
N SER A 77 18.05 -10.70 8.10
CA SER A 77 17.30 -9.61 8.74
C SER A 77 17.03 -9.80 10.24
N LYS A 78 17.10 -11.03 10.75
CA LYS A 78 16.90 -11.35 12.18
C LYS A 78 18.19 -11.22 12.99
N THR A 79 19.33 -11.45 12.35
CA THR A 79 20.64 -11.53 13.01
C THR A 79 21.45 -10.26 12.84
N ASP A 80 21.19 -9.48 11.78
CA ASP A 80 21.96 -8.30 11.42
C ASP A 80 21.08 -7.18 10.87
N GLN A 81 21.62 -5.96 10.93
CA GLN A 81 20.94 -4.77 10.44
C GLN A 81 20.93 -4.74 8.91
N ILE A 82 19.74 -4.58 8.33
CA ILE A 82 19.60 -4.36 6.89
C ILE A 82 19.88 -2.89 6.56
N LEU A 83 20.76 -2.67 5.59
CA LEU A 83 21.08 -1.37 5.01
C LEU A 83 20.36 -1.19 3.66
N ARG A 84 20.26 0.08 3.26
CA ARG A 84 19.70 0.51 1.99
C ARG A 84 20.80 0.45 0.93
N ARG A 85 20.55 -0.16 -0.24
CA ARG A 85 21.48 -0.09 -1.40
C ARG A 85 20.73 -0.12 -2.73
N MET A 86 21.15 0.70 -3.67
CA MET A 86 20.58 0.72 -5.04
C MET A 86 20.89 -0.57 -5.79
N SER A 87 19.91 -1.03 -6.59
CA SER A 87 20.00 -2.16 -7.52
C SER A 87 20.45 -3.50 -6.93
N ALA A 88 20.43 -3.63 -5.60
CA ALA A 88 20.69 -4.86 -4.89
C ALA A 88 19.37 -5.50 -4.44
N ALA A 89 19.24 -6.81 -4.61
CA ALA A 89 18.17 -7.60 -4.03
C ALA A 89 18.76 -8.57 -3.00
N LEU A 90 18.19 -8.56 -1.80
CA LEU A 90 18.50 -9.50 -0.73
C LEU A 90 17.56 -10.69 -0.83
N TYR A 91 18.10 -11.90 -0.84
CA TYR A 91 17.36 -13.15 -0.85
C TYR A 91 17.65 -13.90 0.43
N GLU A 92 16.65 -14.04 1.28
CA GLU A 92 16.78 -14.65 2.61
C GLU A 92 16.07 -15.99 2.64
N LYS A 93 16.73 -17.04 3.11
CA LYS A 93 16.10 -18.36 3.23
C LYS A 93 14.97 -18.32 4.25
N LYS A 94 13.78 -18.75 3.83
CA LYS A 94 12.55 -18.77 4.66
C LYS A 94 12.75 -19.51 5.97
N GLU A 95 13.45 -20.65 5.95
CA GLU A 95 13.70 -21.49 7.14
C GLU A 95 14.44 -20.75 8.27
N TYR A 96 15.29 -19.78 7.96
CA TYR A 96 16.04 -18.98 8.95
C TYR A 96 15.29 -17.70 9.37
N LEU A 97 14.15 -17.41 8.75
CA LEU A 97 13.27 -16.30 9.12
C LEU A 97 12.09 -16.76 9.98
N LEU A 98 11.79 -18.07 10.00
CA LEU A 98 10.77 -18.66 10.84
C LEU A 98 11.20 -18.64 12.32
N GLU A 99 10.36 -18.01 13.17
CA GLU A 99 10.55 -17.93 14.62
C GLU A 99 9.61 -18.86 15.42
N CYS A 100 9.01 -19.83 14.74
CA CYS A 100 8.14 -20.86 15.30
C CYS A 100 8.72 -22.27 15.04
N VAL A 101 8.21 -23.32 15.69
CA VAL A 101 8.67 -24.73 15.54
C VAL A 101 7.65 -25.58 14.80
N ASN A 102 8.04 -26.40 13.82
CA ASN A 102 7.13 -27.42 13.27
C ASN A 102 7.26 -28.73 14.08
N GLY A 103 6.16 -29.27 14.60
CA GLY A 103 6.18 -30.53 15.34
C GLY A 103 7.12 -30.48 16.55
N ILE A 104 8.17 -31.33 16.58
CA ILE A 104 9.16 -31.32 17.66
C ILE A 104 10.31 -30.33 17.44
N GLY A 105 10.32 -29.56 16.34
CA GLY A 105 11.29 -28.48 16.11
C GLY A 105 12.73 -28.93 15.83
N THR A 106 12.94 -30.09 15.21
CA THR A 106 14.27 -30.54 14.75
C THR A 106 14.81 -29.68 13.59
N ASP A 107 13.91 -29.11 12.81
CA ASP A 107 14.16 -28.17 11.72
C ASP A 107 14.19 -26.70 12.17
N TYR A 108 13.96 -26.40 13.46
CA TYR A 108 13.93 -25.03 13.96
C TYR A 108 15.28 -24.31 13.79
N ARG A 109 15.26 -23.14 13.16
CA ARG A 109 16.44 -22.29 12.94
C ARG A 109 16.28 -20.84 13.44
N GLY A 110 15.21 -20.53 14.18
CA GLY A 110 14.97 -19.19 14.71
C GLY A 110 15.96 -18.75 15.80
N THR A 111 15.73 -17.56 16.35
CA THR A 111 16.69 -16.84 17.21
C THR A 111 16.35 -16.85 18.69
N LYS A 112 15.35 -17.63 19.14
CA LYS A 112 15.00 -17.75 20.56
C LYS A 112 16.23 -18.14 21.38
N SER A 113 16.58 -17.32 22.38
CA SER A 113 17.79 -17.48 23.21
C SER A 113 17.51 -17.48 24.72
N LYS A 114 16.24 -17.70 25.10
CA LYS A 114 15.79 -17.82 26.49
C LYS A 114 14.91 -19.05 26.67
N THR A 115 15.08 -19.72 27.79
CA THR A 115 14.29 -20.90 28.18
C THR A 115 12.86 -20.51 28.55
N LYS A 116 11.97 -21.49 28.72
CA LYS A 116 10.59 -21.29 29.18
C LYS A 116 10.48 -20.58 30.53
N SER A 117 11.50 -20.71 31.38
CA SER A 117 11.57 -20.01 32.67
C SER A 117 12.28 -18.64 32.59
N GLY A 118 12.59 -18.18 31.38
CA GLY A 118 13.24 -16.90 31.11
C GLY A 118 14.77 -16.90 31.29
N LYS A 119 15.41 -18.04 31.55
CA LYS A 119 16.86 -18.13 31.71
C LYS A 119 17.56 -17.92 30.37
N THR A 120 18.63 -17.14 30.37
CA THR A 120 19.45 -16.94 29.18
C THR A 120 20.15 -18.23 28.80
N CYS A 121 20.16 -18.54 27.51
CA CYS A 121 20.88 -19.70 27.00
C CYS A 121 22.41 -19.44 27.01
N GLN A 122 23.18 -20.48 27.29
CA GLN A 122 24.62 -20.54 27.09
C GLN A 122 24.90 -20.86 25.62
N ARG A 123 25.99 -20.30 25.06
CA ARG A 123 26.40 -20.64 23.70
C ARG A 123 26.83 -22.11 23.60
N TRP A 124 26.51 -22.78 22.50
CA TRP A 124 26.78 -24.21 22.31
C TRP A 124 28.26 -24.58 22.28
N GLU A 125 29.13 -23.61 21.99
CA GLU A 125 30.59 -23.76 21.95
C GLU A 125 31.28 -23.39 23.27
N GLU A 126 30.58 -22.62 24.13
CA GLU A 126 31.11 -22.15 25.41
C GLU A 126 31.17 -23.30 26.41
N LYS A 127 32.20 -23.33 27.25
CA LYS A 127 32.40 -24.39 28.25
C LYS A 127 32.01 -23.98 29.67
N PHE A 128 31.40 -22.81 29.81
CA PHE A 128 31.01 -22.22 31.08
C PHE A 128 29.62 -21.55 30.99
N PRO A 129 28.75 -21.68 32.01
CA PRO A 129 28.93 -22.44 33.26
C PRO A 129 28.90 -23.96 33.10
N HIS A 130 28.34 -24.48 32.01
CA HIS A 130 28.23 -25.91 31.76
C HIS A 130 29.18 -26.35 30.65
N VAL A 131 29.81 -27.51 30.78
CA VAL A 131 30.54 -28.12 29.66
C VAL A 131 29.54 -28.85 28.75
N PRO A 132 29.28 -28.42 27.50
CA PRO A 132 28.29 -29.03 26.62
C PRO A 132 28.75 -30.38 26.08
N ASN A 133 27.83 -31.35 26.00
CA ASN A 133 28.09 -32.62 25.29
C ASN A 133 27.74 -32.48 23.80
N ILE A 134 26.77 -31.61 23.51
CA ILE A 134 26.32 -31.28 22.17
C ILE A 134 26.92 -29.93 21.80
N THR A 135 27.71 -29.92 20.74
CA THR A 135 28.46 -28.74 20.26
C THR A 135 28.39 -28.70 18.73
N PRO A 136 28.69 -27.55 18.09
CA PRO A 136 28.78 -27.47 16.63
C PRO A 136 29.75 -28.49 16.03
N LYS A 137 30.77 -28.93 16.79
CA LYS A 137 31.74 -29.94 16.34
C LYS A 137 31.17 -31.36 16.39
N THR A 138 30.38 -31.70 17.40
CA THR A 138 29.79 -33.04 17.53
C THR A 138 28.55 -33.21 16.66
N HIS A 139 27.79 -32.15 16.41
CA HIS A 139 26.55 -32.15 15.63
C HIS A 139 26.55 -31.04 14.56
N PRO A 140 27.41 -31.14 13.52
CA PRO A 140 27.60 -30.08 12.54
C PRO A 140 26.36 -29.77 11.69
N LYS A 141 25.41 -30.72 11.58
CA LYS A 141 24.16 -30.53 10.84
C LYS A 141 23.02 -29.91 11.66
N ALA A 142 23.22 -29.70 12.96
CA ALA A 142 22.17 -29.23 13.87
C ALA A 142 22.09 -27.69 14.01
N ASP A 143 22.90 -26.93 13.25
CA ASP A 143 22.91 -25.45 13.26
C ASP A 143 22.99 -24.87 14.68
N LEU A 144 23.93 -25.38 15.49
CA LEU A 144 24.12 -25.01 16.90
C LEU A 144 24.84 -23.66 17.04
N GLU A 145 24.35 -22.62 16.40
CA GLU A 145 24.96 -21.30 16.42
C GLU A 145 24.58 -20.51 17.67
N SER A 146 25.54 -19.69 18.14
CA SER A 146 25.35 -18.79 19.27
C SER A 146 24.79 -19.55 20.47
N ASN A 147 23.79 -18.98 21.16
CA ASN A 147 23.03 -19.59 22.24
C ASN A 147 21.56 -19.85 21.84
N PHE A 148 21.27 -20.02 20.56
CA PHE A 148 19.89 -20.22 20.11
C PHE A 148 19.38 -21.61 20.50
N CYS A 149 18.10 -21.69 20.84
CA CYS A 149 17.44 -22.95 21.17
C CYS A 149 17.42 -23.86 19.93
N ARG A 150 17.74 -25.15 20.11
CA ARG A 150 17.77 -26.15 19.03
C ARG A 150 17.29 -27.49 19.57
N ASN A 151 16.89 -28.40 18.67
CA ASN A 151 16.54 -29.77 19.03
C ASN A 151 17.41 -30.81 18.28
N PRO A 152 18.72 -30.90 18.60
CA PRO A 152 19.68 -31.70 17.84
C PRO A 152 19.40 -33.21 17.88
N GLU A 153 18.78 -33.71 18.94
CA GLU A 153 18.54 -35.15 19.17
C GLU A 153 17.06 -35.53 19.04
N GLY A 154 16.18 -34.59 18.66
CA GLY A 154 14.75 -34.87 18.50
C GLY A 154 14.00 -35.16 19.80
N ASP A 155 14.31 -34.41 20.86
CA ASP A 155 13.62 -34.48 22.14
C ASP A 155 12.13 -34.14 21.99
N LYS A 156 11.26 -34.92 22.63
CA LYS A 156 9.80 -34.74 22.55
C LYS A 156 9.31 -33.44 23.18
N GLY A 157 10.08 -32.84 24.09
CA GLY A 157 9.80 -31.56 24.72
C GLY A 157 10.11 -30.34 23.84
N GLY A 158 10.60 -30.55 22.61
CA GLY A 158 10.91 -29.47 21.67
C GLY A 158 12.30 -28.85 21.89
N PRO A 159 12.61 -27.74 21.20
CA PRO A 159 13.94 -27.14 21.28
C PRO A 159 14.32 -26.69 22.68
N TRP A 160 15.61 -26.80 22.98
CA TRP A 160 16.18 -26.50 24.28
C TRP A 160 17.56 -25.85 24.12
N CYS A 161 18.12 -25.38 25.23
CA CYS A 161 19.49 -24.88 25.28
C CYS A 161 20.14 -25.20 26.63
N TYR A 162 21.48 -25.23 26.67
CA TYR A 162 22.21 -25.10 27.93
C TYR A 162 21.93 -23.71 28.51
N THR A 163 21.87 -23.55 29.84
CA THR A 163 21.52 -22.25 30.44
C THR A 163 22.74 -21.56 31.05
N THR A 164 22.70 -20.24 31.22
CA THR A 164 23.75 -19.51 31.97
C THR A 164 23.59 -19.62 33.48
N ASP A 165 22.59 -20.34 33.98
CA ASP A 165 22.36 -20.60 35.41
C ASP A 165 23.16 -21.84 35.84
N GLN A 166 23.99 -21.71 36.88
CA GLN A 166 24.83 -22.78 37.40
C GLN A 166 24.02 -23.95 37.96
N GLU A 167 22.81 -23.69 38.48
CA GLU A 167 21.95 -24.71 39.09
C GLU A 167 21.08 -25.45 38.05
N LYS A 168 20.96 -24.91 36.84
CA LYS A 168 20.15 -25.48 35.76
C LYS A 168 20.97 -25.71 34.50
N ARG A 169 21.48 -26.93 34.34
CA ARG A 169 22.33 -27.30 33.19
C ARG A 169 21.70 -27.01 31.82
N TRP A 170 20.45 -27.40 31.63
CA TRP A 170 19.71 -27.18 30.38
C TRP A 170 18.20 -27.11 30.65
N GLU A 171 17.46 -26.48 29.75
CA GLU A 171 16.00 -26.39 29.83
C GLU A 171 15.40 -26.13 28.43
N HIS A 172 14.17 -26.62 28.21
CA HIS A 172 13.40 -26.33 27.00
C HIS A 172 13.06 -24.84 26.87
N CYS A 173 12.96 -24.40 25.62
CA CYS A 173 12.55 -23.06 25.27
C CYS A 173 11.06 -23.03 24.92
N ASP A 174 10.40 -21.95 25.30
CA ASP A 174 9.01 -21.72 24.93
C ASP A 174 8.97 -21.06 23.55
N ILE A 175 8.84 -21.89 22.52
CA ILE A 175 8.75 -21.47 21.12
C ILE A 175 7.39 -21.93 20.59
N GLN A 176 6.71 -21.00 19.94
CA GLN A 176 5.37 -21.21 19.42
C GLN A 176 5.39 -22.22 18.26
N ASP A 177 4.38 -23.09 18.18
CA ASP A 177 4.23 -24.02 17.06
C ASP A 177 3.92 -23.25 15.77
N CYS A 178 4.59 -23.63 14.69
CA CYS A 178 4.33 -23.13 13.35
C CYS A 178 3.06 -23.73 12.78
N THR A 179 2.59 -24.90 13.24
CA THR A 179 1.42 -25.57 12.64
C THR A 179 0.13 -24.80 12.92
N GLU A 180 -0.14 -23.81 12.08
CA GLU A 180 -1.15 -23.76 11.00
C GLU A 180 -2.47 -24.58 11.09
N ASP A 181 -2.68 -25.44 12.08
CA ASP A 181 -3.92 -26.21 12.24
C ASP A 181 -4.99 -25.43 13.00
N CYS A 182 -4.59 -24.47 13.84
CA CYS A 182 -5.49 -23.71 14.69
C CYS A 182 -5.22 -22.20 14.62
N MET A 183 -6.25 -21.41 14.91
CA MET A 183 -6.16 -19.96 15.02
C MET A 183 -5.99 -19.54 16.48
N GLN A 184 -5.12 -18.56 16.72
CA GLN A 184 -5.10 -17.79 17.95
C GLN A 184 -5.95 -16.54 17.78
N CYS A 185 -6.49 -16.01 18.88
CA CYS A 185 -7.32 -14.81 18.85
C CYS A 185 -8.50 -14.94 17.86
N SER A 186 -8.59 -14.03 16.90
CA SER A 186 -9.56 -14.07 15.80
C SER A 186 -8.90 -14.53 14.48
N GLY A 187 -7.64 -14.97 14.53
CA GLY A 187 -6.89 -15.50 13.40
C GLY A 187 -6.28 -14.43 12.50
N GLU A 188 -6.02 -13.21 13.01
CA GLU A 188 -5.36 -12.12 12.29
C GLU A 188 -3.96 -12.57 11.77
N ASN A 189 -3.26 -13.33 12.60
CA ASN A 189 -1.95 -13.91 12.28
C ASN A 189 -2.02 -15.37 11.83
N TYR A 190 -3.22 -15.88 11.50
CA TYR A 190 -3.35 -17.23 10.99
C TYR A 190 -2.67 -17.34 9.61
N ARG A 191 -1.78 -18.32 9.48
CA ARG A 191 -1.04 -18.59 8.23
C ARG A 191 -1.34 -19.96 7.63
N GLY A 192 -2.25 -20.72 8.24
CA GLY A 192 -2.51 -22.08 7.79
C GLY A 192 -3.14 -22.23 6.42
N LYS A 193 -3.12 -23.47 5.94
CA LYS A 193 -3.44 -23.83 4.54
C LYS A 193 -4.90 -24.26 4.32
N ILE A 194 -5.76 -24.09 5.34
CA ILE A 194 -7.19 -24.36 5.16
C ILE A 194 -7.71 -23.46 4.04
N SER A 195 -8.31 -24.09 3.02
CA SER A 195 -8.80 -23.44 1.80
C SER A 195 -10.26 -23.78 1.51
N THR A 196 -11.01 -24.14 2.56
CA THR A 196 -12.43 -24.49 2.49
C THR A 196 -13.21 -23.76 3.58
N THR A 197 -14.39 -23.27 3.24
CA THR A 197 -15.28 -22.56 4.15
C THR A 197 -15.97 -23.49 5.14
N ALA A 198 -16.69 -22.93 6.12
CA ALA A 198 -17.43 -23.69 7.11
C ALA A 198 -18.53 -24.59 6.51
N SER A 199 -19.14 -24.19 5.40
CA SER A 199 -20.09 -25.01 4.64
C SER A 199 -19.45 -25.98 3.64
N GLY A 200 -18.11 -25.99 3.55
CA GLY A 200 -17.35 -26.88 2.66
C GLY A 200 -17.12 -26.34 1.25
N LEU A 201 -17.38 -25.06 1.00
CA LEU A 201 -17.09 -24.44 -0.31
C LEU A 201 -15.58 -24.22 -0.47
N THR A 202 -15.08 -24.38 -1.70
CA THR A 202 -13.69 -24.08 -2.01
C THR A 202 -13.46 -22.56 -2.02
N CYS A 203 -12.36 -22.13 -1.42
CA CYS A 203 -11.95 -20.74 -1.46
C CYS A 203 -11.44 -20.34 -2.85
N GLN A 204 -11.81 -19.14 -3.28
CA GLN A 204 -11.22 -18.43 -4.41
C GLN A 204 -9.82 -17.93 -4.03
N ARG A 205 -8.88 -17.95 -4.99
CA ARG A 205 -7.53 -17.37 -4.77
C ARG A 205 -7.61 -15.86 -4.58
N TRP A 206 -6.82 -15.30 -3.67
CA TRP A 206 -6.77 -13.87 -3.40
C TRP A 206 -6.22 -13.03 -4.57
N ASP A 207 -5.38 -13.63 -5.42
CA ASP A 207 -4.90 -13.00 -6.67
C ASP A 207 -5.91 -13.10 -7.82
N SER A 208 -6.99 -13.87 -7.67
CA SER A 208 -8.05 -14.02 -8.67
C SER A 208 -9.15 -12.99 -8.45
N GLN A 209 -9.66 -12.41 -9.54
CA GLN A 209 -10.85 -11.55 -9.54
C GLN A 209 -12.11 -12.28 -10.02
N LYS A 210 -12.10 -13.62 -10.02
CA LYS A 210 -13.22 -14.49 -10.45
C LYS A 210 -13.42 -15.68 -9.50
N PRO A 211 -14.69 -16.10 -9.24
CA PRO A 211 -15.93 -15.50 -9.72
C PRO A 211 -16.27 -14.14 -9.09
N HIS A 212 -15.65 -13.80 -7.95
CA HIS A 212 -15.91 -12.54 -7.24
C HIS A 212 -14.75 -11.57 -7.40
N ASN A 213 -15.00 -10.40 -7.95
CA ASN A 213 -14.03 -9.30 -7.92
C ASN A 213 -13.98 -8.69 -6.51
N HIS A 214 -12.81 -8.26 -6.03
CA HIS A 214 -12.64 -7.76 -4.66
C HIS A 214 -11.41 -6.87 -4.46
N GLY A 215 -11.44 -6.03 -3.42
CA GLY A 215 -10.38 -5.10 -3.07
C GLY A 215 -9.23 -5.68 -2.22
N TYR A 216 -9.32 -6.94 -1.79
CA TYR A 216 -8.25 -7.62 -1.04
C TYR A 216 -7.15 -8.14 -1.97
N ILE A 217 -6.41 -7.22 -2.59
CA ILE A 217 -5.39 -7.54 -3.61
C ILE A 217 -4.02 -7.76 -2.91
N PRO A 218 -3.39 -8.94 -3.06
CA PRO A 218 -2.14 -9.26 -2.36
C PRO A 218 -0.99 -8.29 -2.59
N SER A 219 -0.85 -7.74 -3.80
CA SER A 219 0.19 -6.74 -4.11
C SER A 219 -0.07 -5.37 -3.48
N VAL A 220 -1.30 -5.07 -3.08
CA VAL A 220 -1.67 -3.82 -2.40
C VAL A 220 -1.63 -3.99 -0.88
N LEU A 221 -1.94 -5.20 -0.40
CA LEU A 221 -1.99 -5.57 1.03
C LEU A 221 -0.98 -6.69 1.37
N PRO A 222 0.33 -6.50 1.11
CA PRO A 222 1.31 -7.57 1.27
C PRO A 222 1.52 -7.97 2.74
N ASP A 223 1.29 -7.06 3.68
CA ASP A 223 1.31 -7.26 5.13
C ASP A 223 0.16 -8.15 5.65
N LYS A 224 -0.83 -8.44 4.81
CA LYS A 224 -1.99 -9.30 5.15
C LYS A 224 -1.79 -10.77 4.78
N PHE A 225 -0.67 -11.12 4.13
CA PHE A 225 -0.29 -12.50 3.78
C PHE A 225 -1.40 -13.24 3.03
N LEU A 226 -2.00 -12.56 2.05
CA LEU A 226 -3.11 -13.07 1.22
C LEU A 226 -2.60 -14.05 0.16
N GLU A 227 -2.09 -15.18 0.61
CA GLU A 227 -1.43 -16.20 -0.20
C GLU A 227 -2.44 -17.22 -0.74
N GLU A 228 -2.26 -17.62 -2.00
CA GLU A 228 -3.05 -18.68 -2.64
C GLU A 228 -4.57 -18.46 -2.46
N ASN A 229 -5.31 -19.48 -2.04
CA ASN A 229 -6.71 -19.41 -1.65
C ASN A 229 -6.92 -19.77 -0.17
N TYR A 230 -5.90 -19.57 0.66
CA TYR A 230 -5.99 -19.94 2.07
C TYR A 230 -6.88 -18.96 2.84
N CYS A 231 -7.57 -19.45 3.86
CA CYS A 231 -8.36 -18.62 4.75
C CYS A 231 -7.45 -17.63 5.49
N ARG A 232 -7.85 -16.35 5.51
CA ARG A 232 -7.10 -15.25 6.16
C ARG A 232 -8.07 -14.32 6.88
N ASN A 233 -7.56 -13.50 7.78
CA ASN A 233 -8.35 -12.48 8.46
C ASN A 233 -7.72 -11.09 8.32
N PRO A 234 -7.82 -10.47 7.13
CA PRO A 234 -7.15 -9.19 6.86
C PRO A 234 -7.84 -7.98 7.51
N ASP A 235 -9.13 -8.11 7.85
CA ASP A 235 -10.06 -7.04 8.19
C ASP A 235 -10.68 -7.17 9.60
N GLY A 236 -10.09 -8.03 10.45
CA GLY A 236 -10.47 -8.18 11.85
C GLY A 236 -11.83 -8.83 12.08
N GLU A 237 -12.27 -9.72 11.19
CA GLU A 237 -13.46 -10.55 11.43
C GLU A 237 -13.28 -11.47 12.66
N PRO A 238 -14.35 -12.04 13.22
CA PRO A 238 -14.25 -12.97 14.35
C PRO A 238 -13.42 -14.24 14.06
N LYS A 239 -13.32 -14.63 12.79
CA LYS A 239 -12.58 -15.80 12.31
C LYS A 239 -12.01 -15.55 10.91
N PRO A 240 -10.95 -16.25 10.50
CA PRO A 240 -10.49 -16.22 9.12
C PRO A 240 -11.58 -16.67 8.15
N TRP A 241 -11.55 -16.09 6.96
CA TRP A 241 -12.55 -16.25 5.92
C TRP A 241 -11.88 -16.23 4.55
N CYS A 242 -12.65 -16.51 3.50
CA CYS A 242 -12.20 -16.38 2.12
C CYS A 242 -13.38 -16.01 1.20
N PHE A 243 -13.06 -15.47 0.01
CA PHE A 243 -14.02 -15.48 -1.10
C PHE A 243 -14.26 -16.92 -1.56
N THR A 244 -15.46 -17.25 -2.05
CA THR A 244 -15.77 -18.64 -2.44
C THR A 244 -15.77 -18.82 -3.95
N THR A 245 -15.56 -20.04 -4.44
CA THR A 245 -15.74 -20.36 -5.87
C THR A 245 -17.22 -20.45 -6.28
N SER A 246 -18.17 -20.33 -5.34
CA SER A 246 -19.60 -20.32 -5.64
C SER A 246 -20.05 -18.94 -6.11
N PRO A 247 -20.69 -18.80 -7.28
CA PRO A 247 -21.21 -17.51 -7.75
C PRO A 247 -22.29 -16.89 -6.84
N SER A 248 -22.99 -17.69 -6.04
CA SER A 248 -24.07 -17.21 -5.17
C SER A 248 -23.61 -16.78 -3.78
N ILE A 249 -22.45 -17.26 -3.32
CA ILE A 249 -21.91 -16.97 -1.99
C ILE A 249 -20.59 -16.25 -2.17
N ARG A 250 -20.61 -14.93 -2.02
CA ARG A 250 -19.42 -14.09 -2.24
C ARG A 250 -18.26 -14.49 -1.33
N TRP A 251 -18.52 -14.63 -0.04
CA TRP A 251 -17.51 -14.99 0.96
C TRP A 251 -18.17 -15.73 2.12
N GLU A 252 -17.37 -16.50 2.86
CA GLU A 252 -17.82 -17.21 4.06
C GLU A 252 -16.64 -17.42 5.02
N SER A 253 -16.94 -17.55 6.32
CA SER A 253 -15.93 -17.90 7.32
C SER A 253 -15.45 -19.35 7.19
N CYS A 254 -14.23 -19.61 7.64
CA CYS A 254 -13.64 -20.94 7.64
C CYS A 254 -13.74 -21.61 9.01
N SER A 255 -13.86 -22.93 9.01
CA SER A 255 -13.89 -23.75 10.23
C SER A 255 -12.47 -24.08 10.70
N ILE A 256 -11.81 -23.11 11.32
CA ILE A 256 -10.46 -23.27 11.89
C ILE A 256 -10.59 -23.46 13.40
N PRO A 257 -10.04 -24.54 13.99
CA PRO A 257 -10.09 -24.76 15.44
C PRO A 257 -9.26 -23.70 16.19
N ARG A 258 -9.59 -23.42 17.45
CA ARG A 258 -8.78 -22.52 18.29
C ARG A 258 -7.66 -23.29 18.99
N CYS A 259 -6.50 -22.68 19.09
CA CYS A 259 -5.35 -23.30 19.77
C CYS A 259 -5.63 -23.44 21.28
N THR A 260 -5.22 -24.55 21.87
CA THR A 260 -5.37 -24.84 23.31
C THR A 260 -4.24 -24.25 24.16
N THR A 261 -3.17 -23.76 23.53
CA THR A 261 -2.06 -23.06 24.18
C THR A 261 -2.50 -21.67 24.63
N VAL A 262 -2.10 -21.25 25.84
CA VAL A 262 -2.38 -19.91 26.38
C VAL A 262 -1.91 -18.86 25.37
N SER A 263 -2.80 -17.93 25.04
CA SER A 263 -2.52 -16.88 24.06
C SER A 263 -1.32 -16.04 24.50
N PRO A 264 -0.38 -15.70 23.61
CA PRO A 264 0.71 -14.82 23.97
C PRO A 264 0.13 -13.43 24.28
N THR A 265 0.26 -12.99 25.53
CA THR A 265 -0.02 -11.61 25.93
C THR A 265 1.10 -10.73 25.36
N ILE A 266 1.02 -10.41 24.06
CA ILE A 266 2.07 -9.65 23.34
C ILE A 266 2.08 -8.17 23.74
N VAL A 267 1.02 -7.68 24.39
CA VAL A 267 0.89 -6.27 24.76
C VAL A 267 1.00 -6.12 26.27
N GLN A 268 1.92 -5.29 26.73
CA GLN A 268 2.06 -4.93 28.14
C GLN A 268 0.72 -4.39 28.64
N GLU A 269 0.07 -5.11 29.56
CA GLU A 269 -1.23 -4.73 30.09
C GLU A 269 -1.09 -3.44 30.91
N LEU A 270 -1.66 -2.35 30.41
CA LEU A 270 -1.58 -1.04 31.04
C LEU A 270 -2.92 -0.69 31.70
N THR A 271 -2.86 -0.11 32.90
CA THR A 271 -4.02 0.48 33.58
C THR A 271 -4.32 1.91 33.10
N CYS A 272 -3.53 2.42 32.16
CA CYS A 272 -3.69 3.68 31.43
C CYS A 272 -3.72 3.42 29.92
N ALA A 273 -4.29 4.33 29.14
CA ALA A 273 -4.33 4.27 27.69
C ALA A 273 -3.07 4.88 27.07
N SER A 274 -2.37 4.11 26.23
CA SER A 274 -1.32 4.60 25.31
C SER A 274 -1.89 4.64 23.89
N GLY A 275 -1.70 5.74 23.16
CA GLY A 275 -2.31 5.93 21.84
C GLY A 275 -3.84 5.86 21.91
N GLU A 276 -4.46 5.02 21.07
CA GLU A 276 -5.91 4.78 21.02
C GLU A 276 -6.42 3.85 22.14
N GLY A 277 -5.54 3.30 22.98
CA GLY A 277 -5.92 2.48 24.14
C GLY A 277 -6.26 1.02 23.81
N SER A 278 -5.77 0.45 22.71
CA SER A 278 -5.91 -0.99 22.39
C SER A 278 -5.25 -1.92 23.43
N SER A 279 -4.20 -1.43 24.11
CA SER A 279 -3.48 -2.07 25.22
C SER A 279 -4.14 -1.88 26.58
N TYR A 280 -5.17 -1.03 26.69
CA TYR A 280 -5.80 -0.71 27.96
C TYR A 280 -6.51 -1.94 28.55
N ARG A 281 -6.19 -2.25 29.81
CA ARG A 281 -6.78 -3.36 30.57
C ARG A 281 -7.29 -2.94 31.95
N GLY A 282 -7.48 -1.64 32.19
CA GLY A 282 -8.05 -1.12 33.44
C GLY A 282 -9.52 -1.49 33.67
N THR A 283 -10.07 -1.08 34.81
CA THR A 283 -11.39 -1.53 35.30
C THR A 283 -12.50 -0.48 35.21
N ILE A 284 -12.25 0.64 34.54
CA ILE A 284 -13.27 1.68 34.30
C ILE A 284 -14.44 1.06 33.54
N ALA A 285 -15.66 1.25 34.04
CA ALA A 285 -16.90 0.66 33.50
C ALA A 285 -18.03 1.70 33.38
N VAL A 286 -17.64 2.96 33.17
CA VAL A 286 -18.54 4.11 33.06
C VAL A 286 -18.05 4.99 31.90
N THR A 287 -18.99 5.49 31.10
CA THR A 287 -18.70 6.31 29.91
C THR A 287 -18.39 7.77 30.27
N VAL A 288 -17.97 8.57 29.29
CA VAL A 288 -17.69 10.01 29.46
C VAL A 288 -18.91 10.80 29.96
N SER A 289 -20.13 10.38 29.61
CA SER A 289 -21.36 11.02 30.08
C SER A 289 -21.89 10.44 31.40
N GLY A 290 -21.17 9.49 32.01
CA GLY A 290 -21.54 8.86 33.27
C GLY A 290 -22.47 7.66 33.15
N LYS A 291 -22.68 7.10 31.94
CA LYS A 291 -23.55 5.93 31.73
C LYS A 291 -22.81 4.65 32.11
N THR A 292 -23.54 3.70 32.71
CA THR A 292 -23.00 2.40 33.08
C THR A 292 -22.79 1.54 31.83
N CYS A 293 -21.63 0.89 31.75
CA CYS A 293 -21.32 -0.03 30.67
C CYS A 293 -22.12 -1.33 30.78
N GLN A 294 -22.64 -1.82 29.65
CA GLN A 294 -23.18 -3.15 29.45
C GLN A 294 -22.03 -4.17 29.44
N GLU A 295 -22.27 -5.36 30.00
CA GLU A 295 -21.32 -6.47 29.99
C GLU A 295 -21.08 -6.99 28.58
N TRP A 296 -19.82 -7.23 28.19
CA TRP A 296 -19.46 -7.68 26.84
C TRP A 296 -20.02 -9.06 26.48
N SER A 297 -20.30 -9.90 27.48
CA SER A 297 -20.99 -11.19 27.31
C SER A 297 -22.52 -11.05 27.23
N SER A 298 -23.08 -9.91 27.63
CA SER A 298 -24.52 -9.64 27.60
C SER A 298 -24.96 -9.17 26.22
N GLN A 299 -26.19 -9.53 25.82
CA GLN A 299 -26.83 -9.09 24.57
C GLN A 299 -28.04 -8.18 24.83
N SER A 300 -28.11 -7.58 26.02
CA SER A 300 -29.18 -6.70 26.47
C SER A 300 -28.64 -5.50 27.25
N PRO A 301 -29.15 -4.27 27.04
CA PRO A 301 -30.22 -3.91 26.09
C PRO A 301 -29.79 -3.95 24.62
N HIS A 302 -28.49 -3.88 24.33
CA HIS A 302 -27.99 -3.81 22.96
C HIS A 302 -27.40 -5.15 22.52
N LYS A 303 -27.91 -5.70 21.40
CA LYS A 303 -27.24 -6.83 20.72
C LYS A 303 -25.98 -6.35 20.01
N HIS A 304 -24.87 -7.09 20.11
CA HIS A 304 -23.60 -6.75 19.48
C HIS A 304 -22.72 -7.99 19.21
N SER A 305 -21.78 -7.85 18.28
CA SER A 305 -20.80 -8.89 17.92
C SER A 305 -19.50 -8.81 18.71
N ASN A 306 -19.27 -7.73 19.46
CA ASN A 306 -18.07 -7.52 20.27
C ASN A 306 -18.13 -8.34 21.57
N THR A 307 -18.06 -9.66 21.45
CA THR A 307 -18.14 -10.58 22.58
C THR A 307 -16.78 -11.21 22.87
N PRO A 308 -16.53 -11.67 24.11
CA PRO A 308 -15.31 -12.39 24.47
C PRO A 308 -15.06 -13.62 23.59
N GLU A 309 -16.13 -14.27 23.12
CA GLU A 309 -16.05 -15.41 22.23
C GLU A 309 -15.52 -15.01 20.85
N ASN A 310 -15.96 -13.87 20.30
CA ASN A 310 -15.52 -13.40 18.99
C ASN A 310 -14.12 -12.77 19.03
N TYR A 311 -13.76 -12.10 20.12
CA TYR A 311 -12.52 -11.36 20.28
C TYR A 311 -11.78 -11.70 21.58
N PRO A 312 -11.30 -12.95 21.74
CA PRO A 312 -10.78 -13.46 23.00
C PRO A 312 -9.49 -12.77 23.47
N CYS A 313 -8.72 -12.17 22.55
CA CYS A 313 -7.47 -11.46 22.89
C CYS A 313 -7.64 -9.96 23.15
N LYS A 314 -8.86 -9.43 23.00
CA LYS A 314 -9.14 -8.00 23.25
C LYS A 314 -9.44 -7.72 24.72
N GLY A 315 -9.42 -8.73 25.58
CA GLY A 315 -9.61 -8.59 27.04
C GLY A 315 -10.99 -8.05 27.40
N LEU A 316 -12.04 -8.52 26.71
CA LEU A 316 -13.43 -8.05 26.88
C LEU A 316 -14.05 -8.58 28.19
N ASP A 317 -13.40 -8.31 29.31
CA ASP A 317 -13.79 -8.81 30.61
C ASP A 317 -14.91 -7.94 31.22
N LYS A 318 -15.96 -8.59 31.72
CA LYS A 318 -17.12 -7.94 32.35
C LYS A 318 -17.66 -6.80 31.48
N ASN A 319 -17.83 -5.61 32.04
CA ASN A 319 -18.31 -4.40 31.37
C ASN A 319 -17.22 -3.31 31.34
N TYR A 320 -15.94 -3.68 31.46
CA TYR A 320 -14.86 -2.70 31.47
C TYR A 320 -14.68 -2.07 30.09
N CYS A 321 -14.38 -0.78 30.04
CA CYS A 321 -14.12 -0.07 28.80
C CYS A 321 -12.94 -0.70 28.06
N ARG A 322 -13.11 -0.96 26.77
CA ARG A 322 -12.11 -1.60 25.91
C ARG A 322 -12.14 -0.98 24.54
N ASN A 323 -11.08 -1.22 23.79
CA ASN A 323 -11.00 -0.81 22.41
C ASN A 323 -10.70 -2.04 21.52
N PRO A 324 -11.72 -2.88 21.24
CA PRO A 324 -11.53 -4.09 20.46
C PRO A 324 -11.31 -3.83 18.95
N ASP A 325 -11.77 -2.69 18.44
CA ASP A 325 -11.99 -2.40 17.02
C ASP A 325 -11.24 -1.15 16.51
N ASN A 326 -10.16 -0.75 17.19
CA ASN A 326 -9.30 0.39 16.83
C ASN A 326 -10.06 1.73 16.74
N GLU A 327 -10.95 1.92 17.69
CA GLU A 327 -11.72 3.13 17.89
C GLU A 327 -10.84 4.22 18.56
N ARG A 328 -11.27 5.48 18.64
CA ARG A 328 -10.40 6.58 19.11
C ARG A 328 -9.87 6.44 20.54
N SER A 329 -10.64 5.77 21.39
CA SER A 329 -10.40 5.62 22.81
C SER A 329 -11.19 4.41 23.31
N PRO A 330 -10.84 3.80 24.45
CA PRO A 330 -11.66 2.75 25.04
C PRO A 330 -13.11 3.19 25.22
N TRP A 331 -14.04 2.33 24.83
CA TRP A 331 -15.47 2.56 24.83
C TRP A 331 -16.21 1.34 25.41
N CYS A 332 -17.52 1.46 25.59
CA CYS A 332 -18.39 0.33 25.94
C CYS A 332 -19.81 0.50 25.40
N HIS A 333 -20.53 -0.61 25.23
CA HIS A 333 -21.99 -0.57 25.12
C HIS A 333 -22.58 -0.04 26.42
N THR A 334 -23.72 0.64 26.39
CA THR A 334 -24.32 1.20 27.62
C THR A 334 -25.55 0.41 28.06
N THR A 335 -25.90 0.47 29.34
CA THR A 335 -27.17 -0.10 29.83
C THR A 335 -28.39 0.78 29.51
N ASP A 336 -28.18 1.95 28.89
CA ASP A 336 -29.24 2.87 28.47
C ASP A 336 -29.77 2.45 27.07
N PRO A 337 -31.07 2.14 26.92
CA PRO A 337 -31.66 1.75 25.64
C PRO A 337 -31.55 2.80 24.52
N GLU A 338 -31.45 4.09 24.85
CA GLU A 338 -31.34 5.16 23.84
C GLU A 338 -29.90 5.37 23.37
N THR A 339 -28.92 4.94 24.17
CA THR A 339 -27.49 5.12 23.89
C THR A 339 -26.82 3.77 23.64
N ARG A 340 -26.68 3.38 22.37
CA ARG A 340 -26.12 2.07 22.01
C ARG A 340 -24.71 1.80 22.55
N TRP A 341 -23.83 2.80 22.49
CA TRP A 341 -22.46 2.75 22.99
C TRP A 341 -21.91 4.17 23.16
N GLU A 342 -20.85 4.32 23.96
CA GLU A 342 -20.17 5.59 24.17
C GLU A 342 -18.71 5.39 24.63
N TYR A 343 -17.84 6.37 24.38
CA TYR A 343 -16.46 6.39 24.87
C TYR A 343 -16.37 6.49 26.39
N CYS A 344 -15.23 6.06 26.94
CA CYS A 344 -14.89 6.18 28.34
C CYS A 344 -13.74 7.18 28.55
N SER A 345 -13.74 7.83 29.72
CA SER A 345 -12.63 8.69 30.15
C SER A 345 -11.55 7.83 30.81
N VAL A 346 -10.55 7.42 30.04
CA VAL A 346 -9.44 6.57 30.51
C VAL A 346 -8.17 7.41 30.70
N PRO A 347 -7.41 7.25 31.81
CA PRO A 347 -6.17 7.99 32.04
C PRO A 347 -5.12 7.69 30.97
N SER A 348 -4.45 8.69 30.40
CA SER A 348 -3.35 8.48 29.45
C SER A 348 -2.03 8.13 30.14
N CYS A 349 -1.21 7.28 29.53
CA CYS A 349 0.09 6.93 30.08
C CYS A 349 1.11 8.08 29.84
N GLY A 350 1.48 8.80 30.90
CA GLY A 350 2.52 9.84 30.88
C GLY A 350 2.00 11.23 30.55
N ASP A 351 1.78 12.06 31.58
CA ASP A 351 1.39 13.46 31.43
C ASP A 351 2.55 14.33 30.91
N GLN A 352 2.58 14.60 29.61
CA GLN A 352 2.88 15.94 29.05
C GLN A 352 2.18 16.07 27.69
N PRO A 353 1.35 17.11 27.48
CA PRO A 353 0.85 17.45 26.15
C PRO A 353 2.01 17.91 25.28
N ILE A 354 2.19 17.31 24.09
CA ILE A 354 2.93 17.99 23.02
C ILE A 354 1.98 19.07 22.50
N PRO A 355 2.29 20.37 22.65
CA PRO A 355 1.40 21.44 22.20
C PRO A 355 1.36 21.47 20.67
N GLY A 356 0.15 21.41 20.12
CA GLY A 356 -0.19 21.80 18.76
C GLY A 356 0.49 20.99 17.66
N GLU A 357 -0.24 20.05 17.04
CA GLU A 357 0.10 19.61 15.69
C GLU A 357 0.22 20.85 14.79
N PRO A 358 1.42 21.17 14.27
CA PRO A 358 1.55 22.24 13.30
C PRO A 358 0.88 21.79 12.01
N VAL A 359 -0.05 22.60 11.52
CA VAL A 359 -0.51 22.57 10.13
C VAL A 359 0.72 22.43 9.24
N ILE A 360 0.71 21.41 8.37
CA ILE A 360 1.76 21.18 7.36
C ILE A 360 1.90 22.50 6.58
N PRO A 361 3.05 23.19 6.63
CA PRO A 361 3.27 24.37 5.78
C PRO A 361 3.14 23.94 4.32
N GLU A 362 2.67 24.83 3.45
CA GLU A 362 2.72 24.68 1.99
C GLU A 362 4.18 24.47 1.55
N GLY A 363 4.66 23.22 1.61
CA GLY A 363 6.01 22.85 1.22
C GLY A 363 6.08 22.69 -0.30
N GLU A 364 7.20 23.15 -0.87
CA GLU A 364 7.51 23.17 -2.30
C GLU A 364 7.10 21.87 -3.02
N GLU A 365 6.48 22.01 -4.19
CA GLU A 365 5.95 20.89 -5.01
C GLU A 365 7.04 20.12 -5.76
N CYS A 366 8.26 20.64 -5.75
CA CYS A 366 9.46 20.09 -6.39
C CYS A 366 10.64 20.15 -5.40
N TYR A 367 11.70 19.39 -5.67
CA TYR A 367 12.92 19.43 -4.85
C TYR A 367 14.06 20.15 -5.60
N GLU A 368 14.84 20.95 -4.87
CA GLU A 368 16.07 21.58 -5.36
C GLU A 368 17.31 20.74 -5.00
N GLY A 369 18.35 20.80 -5.83
CA GLY A 369 19.60 20.08 -5.55
C GLY A 369 19.39 18.57 -5.46
N ASP A 370 19.70 18.00 -4.31
CA ASP A 370 19.51 16.58 -3.93
C ASP A 370 18.21 16.35 -3.12
N GLY A 371 17.47 17.42 -2.82
CA GLY A 371 16.24 17.39 -2.04
C GLY A 371 16.43 17.21 -0.53
N SER A 372 17.63 17.40 0.01
CA SER A 372 17.83 17.45 1.47
C SER A 372 17.08 18.62 2.14
N SER A 373 16.79 19.69 1.40
CA SER A 373 15.95 20.81 1.82
C SER A 373 14.45 20.55 1.66
N TYR A 374 14.03 19.48 0.97
CA TYR A 374 12.61 19.23 0.67
C TYR A 374 11.80 19.01 1.95
N ARG A 375 10.71 19.77 2.12
CA ARG A 375 9.81 19.68 3.28
C ARG A 375 8.34 19.48 2.89
N GLY A 376 8.06 19.15 1.63
CA GLY A 376 6.70 18.91 1.13
C GLY A 376 6.02 17.68 1.74
N ALA A 377 4.73 17.52 1.40
CA ALA A 377 3.83 16.51 1.97
C ALA A 377 3.77 15.19 1.16
N MET A 378 4.59 15.03 0.11
CA MET A 378 4.63 13.78 -0.66
C MET A 378 4.99 12.60 0.25
N SER A 379 4.25 11.49 0.14
CA SER A 379 4.43 10.24 0.91
C SER A 379 4.20 9.00 0.03
N GLU A 380 4.43 9.16 -1.27
CA GLU A 380 4.32 8.11 -2.28
C GLU A 380 5.62 8.00 -3.08
N THR A 381 6.01 6.77 -3.37
CA THR A 381 7.18 6.46 -4.19
C THR A 381 6.89 6.65 -5.67
N ILE A 382 7.92 6.66 -6.52
CA ILE A 382 7.77 6.75 -7.98
C ILE A 382 6.91 5.61 -8.57
N SER A 383 6.93 4.40 -7.99
CA SER A 383 6.03 3.31 -8.38
C SER A 383 4.65 3.34 -7.69
N GLY A 384 4.36 4.39 -6.92
CA GLY A 384 3.08 4.59 -6.23
C GLY A 384 2.93 3.82 -4.92
N LYS A 385 4.02 3.29 -4.34
CA LYS A 385 3.95 2.65 -3.02
C LYS A 385 3.82 3.69 -1.92
N LYS A 386 3.11 3.35 -0.85
CA LYS A 386 3.01 4.20 0.33
C LYS A 386 4.30 4.14 1.14
N CYS A 387 4.69 5.27 1.68
CA CYS A 387 5.83 5.36 2.57
C CYS A 387 5.49 4.80 3.97
N GLN A 388 6.41 4.06 4.56
CA GLN A 388 6.45 3.67 5.97
C GLN A 388 6.74 4.91 6.84
N PHE A 389 6.14 4.97 8.03
CA PHE A 389 6.45 6.00 9.01
C PHE A 389 7.91 5.91 9.47
N TRP A 390 8.61 7.04 9.57
CA TRP A 390 10.00 7.10 10.05
C TRP A 390 10.17 6.69 11.52
N THR A 391 9.07 6.61 12.27
CA THR A 391 9.04 6.09 13.64
C THR A 391 8.65 4.60 13.71
N SER A 392 8.10 4.05 12.63
CA SER A 392 7.76 2.63 12.54
C SER A 392 9.01 1.81 12.26
N MET A 393 9.10 0.63 12.88
CA MET A 393 10.14 -0.37 12.59
C MET A 393 9.59 -1.54 11.76
N GLU A 394 8.34 -1.43 11.28
CA GLU A 394 7.66 -2.41 10.45
C GLU A 394 7.08 -1.75 9.17
N PRO A 395 7.15 -2.43 8.00
CA PRO A 395 7.79 -3.74 7.80
C PRO A 395 9.33 -3.69 7.82
N HIS A 396 9.94 -2.52 7.63
CA HIS A 396 11.40 -2.39 7.53
C HIS A 396 12.00 -1.79 8.79
N GLN A 397 12.79 -2.57 9.53
CA GLN A 397 13.62 -2.03 10.62
C GLN A 397 14.71 -1.10 10.06
N HIS A 398 14.95 0.05 10.69
CA HIS A 398 15.93 1.02 10.21
C HIS A 398 16.48 1.95 11.31
N SER A 399 17.56 2.68 11.00
CA SER A 399 18.18 3.67 11.90
C SER A 399 17.86 5.13 11.55
N LYS A 400 17.14 5.40 10.46
CA LYS A 400 16.74 6.76 10.06
C LYS A 400 15.52 7.23 10.85
N THR A 401 15.73 7.57 12.12
CA THR A 401 14.68 8.06 13.02
C THR A 401 14.84 9.55 13.30
N PRO A 402 13.76 10.26 13.72
CA PRO A 402 13.84 11.66 14.12
C PRO A 402 14.90 11.93 15.20
N GLN A 403 15.16 10.96 16.08
CA GLN A 403 16.17 11.05 17.12
C GLN A 403 17.60 11.04 16.55
N ASN A 404 17.84 10.24 15.51
CA ASN A 404 19.16 10.11 14.89
C ASN A 404 19.43 11.20 13.83
N PHE A 405 18.38 11.73 13.20
CA PHE A 405 18.47 12.74 12.13
C PHE A 405 17.54 13.93 12.41
N PRO A 406 17.80 14.73 13.48
CA PRO A 406 16.90 15.78 13.92
C PRO A 406 16.73 16.93 12.90
N ALA A 407 17.73 17.17 12.06
CA ALA A 407 17.70 18.21 11.02
C ALA A 407 16.94 17.80 9.75
N ALA A 408 16.66 16.51 9.56
CA ALA A 408 16.07 15.98 8.33
C ALA A 408 14.53 16.01 8.29
N ASP A 409 13.88 16.49 9.35
CA ASP A 409 12.42 16.61 9.44
C ASP A 409 11.66 15.31 9.13
N LEU A 410 12.09 14.20 9.78
CA LEU A 410 11.53 12.86 9.58
C LEU A 410 10.15 12.67 10.25
N ARG A 411 9.19 13.54 9.95
CA ARG A 411 7.82 13.47 10.48
C ARG A 411 6.95 12.51 9.65
N ARG A 412 6.07 11.79 10.33
CA ARG A 412 5.09 10.85 9.74
C ARG A 412 5.78 9.87 8.78
N ASN A 413 5.25 9.70 7.58
CA ASN A 413 5.79 8.92 6.48
C ASN A 413 6.15 9.81 5.26
N LEU A 414 6.53 11.07 5.49
CA LEU A 414 6.81 12.01 4.41
C LEU A 414 8.16 11.73 3.74
N CYS A 415 8.24 11.93 2.43
CA CYS A 415 9.47 11.81 1.65
C CYS A 415 10.55 12.78 2.13
N ARG A 416 11.75 12.28 2.43
CA ARG A 416 12.89 13.07 2.93
C ARG A 416 14.21 12.53 2.38
N ASN A 417 15.28 13.29 2.54
CA ASN A 417 16.62 12.85 2.18
C ASN A 417 17.60 13.03 3.36
N PRO A 418 17.53 12.16 4.39
CA PRO A 418 18.36 12.26 5.60
C PRO A 418 19.82 11.86 5.41
N ASP A 419 20.17 11.26 4.28
CA ASP A 419 21.50 10.70 3.99
C ASP A 419 22.19 11.31 2.77
N GLY A 420 21.62 12.37 2.16
CA GLY A 420 22.23 13.08 1.05
C GLY A 420 22.30 12.25 -0.24
N ASP A 421 21.30 11.40 -0.47
CA ASP A 421 21.13 10.68 -1.72
C ASP A 421 20.71 11.62 -2.86
N GLN A 422 20.51 11.14 -4.08
CA GLN A 422 20.26 11.94 -5.28
C GLN A 422 18.91 12.66 -5.29
N ALA A 423 17.93 12.14 -4.56
CA ALA A 423 16.57 12.68 -4.47
C ALA A 423 15.90 12.25 -3.15
N PRO A 424 14.81 12.91 -2.73
CA PRO A 424 14.03 12.47 -1.57
C PRO A 424 13.47 11.06 -1.78
N TRP A 425 13.47 10.26 -0.71
CA TRP A 425 13.06 8.87 -0.70
C TRP A 425 12.31 8.54 0.60
N CYS A 426 11.78 7.32 0.67
CA CYS A 426 11.23 6.77 1.91
C CYS A 426 11.38 5.24 1.97
N TYR A 427 11.28 4.66 3.17
CA TYR A 427 11.00 3.23 3.31
C TYR A 427 9.58 2.97 2.83
N THR A 428 9.31 1.83 2.19
CA THR A 428 7.96 1.53 1.68
C THR A 428 7.17 0.69 2.69
N THR A 429 5.84 0.68 2.61
CA THR A 429 5.01 -0.25 3.38
C THR A 429 4.98 -1.67 2.79
N ASP A 430 5.62 -1.88 1.64
CA ASP A 430 5.73 -3.19 0.99
C ASP A 430 6.95 -3.94 1.59
N PRO A 431 6.76 -5.12 2.23
CA PRO A 431 7.84 -5.88 2.82
C PRO A 431 8.86 -6.39 1.78
N THR A 432 8.50 -6.45 0.50
CA THR A 432 9.37 -6.90 -0.59
C THR A 432 10.20 -5.77 -1.20
N VAL A 433 9.87 -4.51 -0.94
CA VAL A 433 10.62 -3.35 -1.44
C VAL A 433 11.03 -2.47 -0.26
N ARG A 434 12.31 -2.54 0.11
CA ARG A 434 12.79 -1.85 1.33
C ARG A 434 12.57 -0.34 1.28
N TRP A 435 12.87 0.27 0.14
CA TRP A 435 12.84 1.71 -0.03
C TRP A 435 12.71 2.04 -1.51
N GLU A 436 12.34 3.28 -1.80
CA GLU A 436 12.28 3.78 -3.18
C GLU A 436 12.34 5.33 -3.18
N TYR A 437 12.78 5.92 -4.28
CA TYR A 437 12.68 7.38 -4.45
C TYR A 437 11.21 7.80 -4.53
N CYS A 438 10.97 9.04 -4.10
CA CYS A 438 9.65 9.61 -4.07
C CYS A 438 9.24 10.22 -5.40
N ASN A 439 7.93 10.22 -5.67
CA ASN A 439 7.36 10.82 -6.87
C ASN A 439 7.34 12.36 -6.77
N ILE A 440 8.53 12.98 -6.81
CA ILE A 440 8.71 14.43 -6.70
C ILE A 440 9.57 14.88 -7.87
N GLU A 441 9.12 15.91 -8.58
CA GLU A 441 9.86 16.51 -9.68
C GLU A 441 10.99 17.41 -9.16
N ARG A 442 12.07 17.55 -9.94
CA ARG A 442 13.14 18.51 -9.62
C ARG A 442 12.71 19.91 -10.09
N CYS A 443 12.97 20.95 -9.31
CA CYS A 443 12.53 22.29 -9.70
C CYS A 443 13.24 22.75 -10.99
N ASP A 444 12.47 23.24 -11.97
CA ASP A 444 13.05 23.84 -13.18
C ASP A 444 13.88 25.07 -12.80
N SER A 445 15.15 25.06 -13.22
CA SER A 445 16.05 26.20 -13.04
C SER A 445 15.44 27.42 -13.75
N LYS A 446 15.04 28.44 -12.97
CA LYS A 446 14.57 29.72 -13.52
C LYS A 446 15.60 30.24 -14.53
N PRO A 447 15.19 30.68 -15.74
CA PRO A 447 16.12 31.27 -16.70
C PRO A 447 16.71 32.55 -16.13
N GLY A 448 18.01 32.54 -15.83
CA GLY A 448 18.76 33.72 -15.45
C GLY A 448 18.92 34.65 -16.67
N THR A 449 18.50 35.90 -16.48
CA THR A 449 18.99 37.14 -17.12
C THR A 449 19.46 37.11 -18.58
N GLN A 450 18.71 37.84 -19.40
CA GLN A 450 18.97 38.22 -20.80
C GLN A 450 20.35 38.86 -21.02
N GLU A 451 21.03 38.43 -22.09
CA GLU A 451 21.92 39.27 -22.91
C GLU A 451 21.39 39.35 -24.35
N PRO A 452 21.70 40.43 -25.12
CA PRO A 452 20.83 41.01 -26.15
C PRO A 452 21.01 40.41 -27.57
N PRO A 453 20.12 40.75 -28.54
CA PRO A 453 19.88 39.94 -29.73
C PRO A 453 20.81 40.27 -30.90
N THR A 454 21.22 39.25 -31.64
CA THR A 454 21.73 39.39 -33.01
C THR A 454 20.77 38.74 -34.01
N ASN A 455 20.52 39.50 -35.08
CA ASN A 455 19.41 39.45 -36.04
C ASN A 455 19.68 38.44 -37.21
N PRO A 456 18.86 38.35 -38.29
CA PRO A 456 17.97 37.22 -38.56
C PRO A 456 18.26 36.42 -39.86
N GLU A 457 17.85 35.13 -39.87
CA GLU A 457 17.36 34.26 -40.97
C GLU A 457 18.17 34.12 -42.32
N PRO A 458 18.01 33.02 -43.11
CA PRO A 458 16.71 32.55 -43.63
C PRO A 458 16.46 31.03 -43.78
N ALA A 459 15.17 30.73 -43.69
CA ALA A 459 14.35 29.85 -44.53
C ALA A 459 14.49 28.31 -44.43
N ALA A 460 13.37 27.72 -44.02
CA ALA A 460 13.07 26.32 -43.82
C ALA A 460 12.89 25.48 -45.10
N SER A 461 12.91 24.16 -44.92
CA SER A 461 12.15 23.16 -45.69
C SER A 461 11.97 21.87 -44.84
N PRO A 462 10.93 21.04 -45.08
CA PRO A 462 10.08 20.55 -44.00
C PRO A 462 10.11 19.04 -43.70
N SER A 463 9.57 18.71 -42.52
CA SER A 463 8.89 17.48 -42.10
C SER A 463 9.69 16.16 -41.99
N THR A 464 10.09 15.84 -40.77
CA THR A 464 9.77 14.56 -40.12
C THR A 464 9.27 14.87 -38.73
N SER A 465 8.17 14.24 -38.31
CA SER A 465 7.61 14.33 -36.96
C SER A 465 8.72 14.07 -35.94
N GLN A 466 9.17 15.12 -35.24
CA GLN A 466 9.90 14.92 -33.99
C GLN A 466 8.89 14.33 -33.01
N GLU A 467 8.88 13.01 -32.87
CA GLU A 467 8.43 12.41 -31.62
C GLU A 467 9.24 13.08 -30.52
N THR A 468 8.55 13.76 -29.61
CA THR A 468 9.15 14.33 -28.42
C THR A 468 9.88 13.20 -27.69
N ASP A 469 11.17 13.40 -27.36
CA ASP A 469 11.96 12.38 -26.68
C ASP A 469 11.47 12.24 -25.24
N CYS A 470 10.57 11.28 -25.02
CA CYS A 470 9.85 11.14 -23.77
C CYS A 470 9.54 9.67 -23.44
N LYS A 471 9.31 9.36 -22.16
CA LYS A 471 8.97 8.02 -21.66
C LYS A 471 7.52 7.93 -21.17
N VAL A 472 7.03 6.71 -21.05
CA VAL A 472 5.73 6.38 -20.43
C VAL A 472 5.99 5.45 -19.26
N GLY A 473 5.45 5.78 -18.09
CA GLY A 473 5.70 5.03 -16.84
C GLY A 473 7.18 5.03 -16.46
N ASN A 474 7.72 3.86 -16.11
CA ASN A 474 9.15 3.68 -15.84
C ASN A 474 10.01 3.61 -17.14
N GLY A 475 9.43 3.77 -18.32
CA GLY A 475 10.20 3.73 -19.58
C GLY A 475 10.68 2.32 -19.98
N ALA A 476 10.04 1.24 -19.54
CA ALA A 476 10.31 -0.12 -20.03
C ALA A 476 10.21 -0.22 -21.57
N THR A 477 9.26 0.50 -22.15
CA THR A 477 9.02 0.58 -23.59
C THR A 477 9.73 1.76 -24.26
N TYR A 478 10.52 2.54 -23.51
CA TYR A 478 11.23 3.69 -24.06
C TYR A 478 12.23 3.24 -25.13
N ARG A 479 12.16 3.87 -26.30
CA ARG A 479 13.05 3.63 -27.45
C ARG A 479 13.61 4.92 -28.04
N GLY A 480 13.56 6.03 -27.29
CA GLY A 480 14.06 7.32 -27.75
C GLY A 480 15.59 7.41 -27.86
N PRO A 481 16.10 8.55 -28.36
CA PRO A 481 17.50 8.75 -28.70
C PRO A 481 18.42 9.14 -27.53
N THR A 482 17.92 9.43 -26.32
CA THR A 482 18.74 9.86 -25.18
C THR A 482 19.88 8.87 -24.90
N SER A 483 21.11 9.36 -24.79
CA SER A 483 22.35 8.56 -24.59
C SER A 483 23.34 9.21 -23.61
N THR A 484 22.81 10.05 -22.72
CA THR A 484 23.55 10.75 -21.67
C THR A 484 22.86 10.53 -20.32
N THR A 485 23.66 10.32 -19.28
CA THR A 485 23.16 10.05 -17.93
C THR A 485 22.72 11.35 -17.24
N ILE A 486 22.04 11.24 -16.09
CA ILE A 486 21.66 12.39 -15.23
C ILE A 486 22.85 13.25 -14.79
N MET A 487 24.05 12.66 -14.77
CA MET A 487 25.31 13.34 -14.43
C MET A 487 26.01 13.93 -15.67
N GLY A 488 25.40 13.84 -16.85
CA GLY A 488 25.98 14.31 -18.12
C GLY A 488 27.06 13.39 -18.69
N VAL A 489 27.21 12.16 -18.18
CA VAL A 489 28.19 11.19 -18.69
C VAL A 489 27.63 10.49 -19.93
N THR A 490 28.44 10.29 -20.96
CA THR A 490 28.02 9.56 -22.17
C THR A 490 27.86 8.07 -21.89
N CYS A 491 26.79 7.48 -22.41
CA CYS A 491 26.56 6.05 -22.31
C CYS A 491 27.56 5.24 -23.15
N GLN A 492 28.08 4.16 -22.56
CA GLN A 492 28.80 3.08 -23.24
C GLN A 492 27.82 2.28 -24.11
N ALA A 493 28.28 1.81 -25.27
CA ALA A 493 27.47 0.97 -26.14
C ALA A 493 27.16 -0.39 -25.50
N TRP A 494 25.92 -0.87 -25.61
CA TRP A 494 25.45 -2.15 -25.06
C TRP A 494 26.16 -3.38 -25.64
N SER A 495 26.80 -3.24 -26.81
CA SER A 495 27.65 -4.27 -27.41
C SER A 495 29.14 -4.15 -27.03
N SER A 496 29.55 -3.03 -26.43
CA SER A 496 30.95 -2.77 -26.07
C SER A 496 31.26 -3.36 -24.70
N MET A 497 32.37 -4.08 -24.57
CA MET A 497 32.87 -4.60 -23.27
C MET A 497 33.84 -3.64 -22.58
N THR A 498 33.97 -2.40 -23.06
CA THR A 498 34.91 -1.39 -22.55
C THR A 498 34.23 -0.01 -22.45
N PRO A 499 34.52 0.79 -21.39
CA PRO A 499 35.41 0.48 -20.26
C PRO A 499 34.87 -0.59 -19.30
N HIS A 500 33.56 -0.85 -19.27
CA HIS A 500 32.96 -1.80 -18.35
C HIS A 500 32.61 -3.13 -19.02
N PRO A 501 33.24 -4.26 -18.63
CA PRO A 501 32.81 -5.57 -19.07
C PRO A 501 31.48 -5.97 -18.38
N HIS A 502 30.59 -6.60 -19.14
CA HIS A 502 29.23 -6.95 -18.72
C HIS A 502 28.73 -8.18 -19.49
N LEU A 503 28.34 -9.22 -18.76
CA LEU A 503 27.88 -10.51 -19.32
C LEU A 503 26.35 -10.58 -19.44
N SER A 504 25.62 -9.58 -18.95
CA SER A 504 24.16 -9.41 -19.02
C SER A 504 23.84 -8.02 -19.58
N PHE A 505 22.59 -7.81 -20.01
CA PHE A 505 22.12 -6.58 -20.68
C PHE A 505 22.96 -6.20 -21.91
N ASN A 506 23.10 -7.14 -22.83
CA ASN A 506 23.68 -6.91 -24.16
C ASN A 506 22.73 -7.45 -25.25
N PRO A 507 22.92 -7.10 -26.53
CA PRO A 507 22.03 -7.52 -27.61
C PRO A 507 21.85 -9.04 -27.76
N GLU A 508 22.84 -9.83 -27.35
CA GLU A 508 22.79 -11.30 -27.45
C GLU A 508 21.94 -11.93 -26.33
N THR A 509 22.04 -11.38 -25.11
CA THR A 509 21.35 -11.90 -23.92
C THR A 509 19.91 -11.36 -23.81
N HIS A 510 19.65 -10.16 -24.32
CA HIS A 510 18.37 -9.46 -24.18
C HIS A 510 17.90 -8.86 -25.53
N PRO A 511 17.67 -9.69 -26.57
CA PRO A 511 17.38 -9.22 -27.93
C PRO A 511 16.12 -8.36 -28.03
N ASP A 512 15.09 -8.64 -27.22
CA ASP A 512 13.80 -7.93 -27.27
C ASP A 512 13.79 -6.59 -26.53
N LYS A 513 14.90 -6.23 -25.87
CA LYS A 513 14.99 -5.02 -25.02
C LYS A 513 15.44 -3.77 -25.76
N GLY A 514 15.70 -3.86 -27.07
CA GLY A 514 16.06 -2.72 -27.91
C GLY A 514 17.41 -2.10 -27.51
N LEU A 515 18.37 -2.93 -27.10
CA LEU A 515 19.72 -2.56 -26.67
C LEU A 515 20.63 -2.20 -27.85
N GLU A 516 20.14 -1.37 -28.74
CA GLU A 516 20.88 -0.89 -29.89
C GLU A 516 21.85 0.21 -29.47
N SER A 517 23.04 0.26 -30.09
CA SER A 517 24.06 1.29 -29.85
C SER A 517 24.31 1.59 -28.36
N ASN A 518 24.17 2.85 -27.93
CA ASN A 518 24.42 3.33 -26.57
C ASN A 518 23.25 4.16 -26.00
N GLN A 519 22.04 4.04 -26.53
CA GLN A 519 20.91 4.79 -25.99
C GLN A 519 20.46 4.24 -24.64
N CYS A 520 19.88 5.09 -23.80
CA CYS A 520 19.32 4.73 -22.50
C CYS A 520 18.12 3.80 -22.69
N ARG A 521 18.07 2.72 -21.90
CA ARG A 521 17.02 1.70 -21.94
C ARG A 521 16.67 1.26 -20.53
N ASN A 522 15.51 0.65 -20.37
CA ASN A 522 15.12 0.05 -19.09
C ASN A 522 14.87 -1.47 -19.26
N PRO A 523 15.94 -2.27 -19.53
CA PRO A 523 15.79 -3.68 -19.90
C PRO A 523 15.32 -4.56 -18.73
N ASP A 524 15.71 -4.20 -17.50
CA ASP A 524 15.39 -4.85 -16.22
C ASP A 524 14.09 -4.35 -15.59
N ASN A 525 13.38 -3.42 -16.25
CA ASN A 525 12.15 -2.83 -15.74
C ASN A 525 12.35 -2.12 -14.39
N ASP A 526 13.54 -1.55 -14.16
CA ASP A 526 13.90 -0.74 -13.01
C ASP A 526 12.87 0.37 -12.80
N VAL A 527 12.36 0.48 -11.57
CA VAL A 527 11.34 1.48 -11.21
C VAL A 527 11.84 2.91 -11.35
N ASN A 528 13.15 3.13 -11.22
CA ASN A 528 13.79 4.45 -11.31
C ASN A 528 13.96 4.95 -12.74
N GLY A 529 13.68 4.10 -13.72
CA GLY A 529 13.62 4.47 -15.12
C GLY A 529 14.80 4.02 -15.96
N PRO A 530 14.90 4.53 -17.20
CA PRO A 530 15.96 4.12 -18.13
C PRO A 530 17.36 4.47 -17.62
N TRP A 531 18.32 3.60 -17.91
CA TRP A 531 19.72 3.70 -17.52
C TRP A 531 20.62 3.21 -18.66
N CYS A 532 21.94 3.38 -18.48
CA CYS A 532 22.96 2.83 -19.37
C CYS A 532 24.27 2.57 -18.62
N TYR A 533 25.13 1.71 -19.19
CA TYR A 533 26.54 1.67 -18.78
C TYR A 533 27.21 2.99 -19.14
N THR A 534 28.15 3.48 -18.33
CA THR A 534 28.76 4.79 -18.58
C THR A 534 30.15 4.67 -19.20
N THR A 535 30.63 5.74 -19.82
CA THR A 535 32.01 5.83 -20.30
C THR A 535 33.01 6.24 -19.21
N ASP A 536 32.56 6.56 -17.99
CA ASP A 536 33.42 6.84 -16.84
C ASP A 536 33.92 5.53 -16.21
N PRO A 537 35.24 5.27 -16.16
CA PRO A 537 35.80 4.07 -15.54
C PRO A 537 35.46 3.89 -14.05
N ASN A 538 35.10 4.96 -13.34
CA ASN A 538 34.76 4.92 -11.91
C ASN A 538 33.27 4.68 -11.65
N LYS A 539 32.42 4.76 -12.67
CA LYS A 539 30.97 4.59 -12.54
C LYS A 539 30.45 3.62 -13.61
N LYS A 540 30.21 2.37 -13.21
CA LYS A 540 29.81 1.29 -14.14
C LYS A 540 28.56 1.63 -14.94
N TRP A 541 27.53 2.15 -14.28
CA TRP A 541 26.25 2.51 -14.89
C TRP A 541 25.61 3.70 -14.17
N ASP A 542 24.67 4.37 -14.84
CA ASP A 542 23.93 5.52 -14.30
C ASP A 542 22.56 5.69 -14.98
N TYR A 543 21.62 6.38 -14.34
CA TYR A 543 20.28 6.64 -14.88
C TYR A 543 20.30 7.76 -15.91
N CYS A 544 19.25 7.82 -16.74
CA CYS A 544 19.04 8.88 -17.71
C CYS A 544 17.77 9.67 -17.40
N GLN A 545 17.84 11.00 -17.52
CA GLN A 545 16.69 11.87 -17.35
C GLN A 545 15.94 11.97 -18.68
N ILE A 546 14.77 11.33 -18.75
CA ILE A 546 13.88 11.40 -19.91
C ILE A 546 12.52 11.91 -19.42
N PRO A 547 11.98 13.00 -19.99
CA PRO A 547 10.70 13.56 -19.58
C PRO A 547 9.55 12.60 -19.89
N ASP A 548 8.44 12.67 -19.16
CA ASP A 548 7.25 11.90 -19.52
C ASP A 548 6.54 12.54 -20.72
N CYS A 549 5.89 11.74 -21.57
CA CYS A 549 5.29 12.27 -22.80
C CYS A 549 4.16 13.26 -22.52
N ASP A 550 4.38 14.53 -22.89
CA ASP A 550 3.44 15.64 -22.73
C ASP A 550 2.25 15.55 -23.71
N GLY A 551 1.07 15.50 -23.11
CA GLY A 551 -0.24 15.64 -23.72
C GLY A 551 -1.25 15.83 -22.58
N LEU A 552 -2.36 16.53 -22.81
CA LEU A 552 -3.46 16.66 -21.85
C LEU A 552 -4.11 15.28 -21.64
N LYS A 553 -3.46 14.42 -20.83
CA LYS A 553 -3.96 13.10 -20.42
C LYS A 553 -5.08 13.31 -19.42
N CYS A 554 -6.11 12.47 -19.48
CA CYS A 554 -7.18 12.52 -18.49
C CYS A 554 -6.60 12.39 -17.07
N GLY A 555 -7.28 12.93 -16.06
CA GLY A 555 -6.90 12.71 -14.67
C GLY A 555 -5.59 13.38 -14.23
N GLN A 556 -4.92 14.18 -15.06
CA GLN A 556 -3.64 14.83 -14.74
C GLN A 556 -3.83 16.36 -14.74
N PRO A 557 -4.20 16.97 -13.60
CA PRO A 557 -4.47 18.39 -13.53
C PRO A 557 -3.17 19.21 -13.62
N ALA A 558 -3.19 20.30 -14.39
CA ALA A 558 -2.05 21.22 -14.48
C ALA A 558 -1.76 21.92 -13.13
N VAL A 559 -2.80 22.15 -12.33
CA VAL A 559 -2.67 22.65 -10.96
C VAL A 559 -2.81 21.46 -10.00
N LYS A 560 -1.77 21.15 -9.22
CA LYS A 560 -1.81 20.03 -8.28
C LYS A 560 -2.82 20.32 -7.13
N PRO A 561 -3.71 19.37 -6.75
CA PRO A 561 -4.64 19.55 -5.63
C PRO A 561 -3.94 19.75 -4.28
N LYS A 562 -4.65 20.32 -3.29
CA LYS A 562 -4.11 20.43 -1.92
C LYS A 562 -4.06 19.07 -1.21
N ARG A 563 -4.85 18.10 -1.69
CA ARG A 563 -5.00 16.75 -1.14
C ARG A 563 -5.35 16.78 0.34
N CYS A 564 -6.35 17.56 0.71
CA CYS A 564 -6.78 17.71 2.10
C CYS A 564 -7.31 16.38 2.68
N PHE A 565 -6.46 15.69 3.41
CA PHE A 565 -6.71 14.40 4.05
C PHE A 565 -6.62 14.53 5.57
N GLY A 566 -7.60 13.99 6.31
CA GLY A 566 -7.64 14.00 7.79
C GLY A 566 -8.87 14.70 8.39
N ARG A 567 -8.91 14.78 9.74
CA ARG A 567 -10.02 15.29 10.61
C ARG A 567 -10.40 16.78 10.41
N ILE A 568 -10.27 17.35 9.22
CA ILE A 568 -10.78 18.69 8.92
C ILE A 568 -12.27 18.56 8.63
N VAL A 569 -13.10 18.84 9.62
CA VAL A 569 -14.56 18.86 9.49
C VAL A 569 -14.97 19.79 8.33
N GLY A 570 -15.66 19.23 7.32
CA GLY A 570 -16.11 19.96 6.12
C GLY A 570 -15.11 20.09 4.96
N GLY A 571 -13.94 19.44 5.04
CA GLY A 571 -12.92 19.51 3.99
C GLY A 571 -12.18 20.87 3.96
N CYS A 572 -11.53 21.17 2.85
CA CYS A 572 -10.83 22.44 2.65
C CYS A 572 -11.19 23.08 1.31
N ILE A 573 -10.98 24.40 1.18
CA ILE A 573 -11.09 25.08 -0.11
C ILE A 573 -9.97 24.56 -1.02
N SER A 574 -10.36 23.99 -2.17
CA SER A 574 -9.43 23.46 -3.19
C SER A 574 -8.55 24.55 -3.79
N LYS A 575 -7.45 24.17 -4.45
CA LYS A 575 -6.73 25.09 -5.32
C LYS A 575 -7.59 25.36 -6.56
N ALA A 576 -7.66 26.61 -7.01
CA ALA A 576 -8.43 26.94 -8.20
C ALA A 576 -7.95 26.10 -9.39
N HIS A 577 -8.90 25.42 -10.06
CA HIS A 577 -8.67 24.56 -11.22
C HIS A 577 -7.83 23.30 -10.96
N SER A 578 -7.60 22.90 -9.70
CA SER A 578 -6.91 21.62 -9.42
C SER A 578 -7.72 20.37 -9.69
N TRP A 579 -9.04 20.53 -9.90
CA TRP A 579 -9.98 19.47 -10.25
C TRP A 579 -10.70 19.81 -11.57
N PRO A 580 -9.98 19.83 -12.71
CA PRO A 580 -10.44 20.41 -13.97
C PRO A 580 -11.58 19.63 -14.65
N TRP A 581 -11.91 18.44 -14.16
CA TRP A 581 -13.07 17.65 -14.58
C TRP A 581 -14.35 17.98 -13.83
N GLN A 582 -14.27 18.72 -12.72
CA GLN A 582 -15.44 19.13 -11.96
C GLN A 582 -16.36 19.98 -12.83
N ILE A 583 -17.65 19.64 -12.85
CA ILE A 583 -18.68 20.47 -13.47
C ILE A 583 -19.69 20.95 -12.43
N SER A 584 -20.32 22.08 -12.73
CA SER A 584 -21.50 22.57 -12.01
C SER A 584 -22.72 22.37 -12.91
N LEU A 585 -23.62 21.49 -12.49
CA LEU A 585 -24.90 21.26 -13.16
C LEU A 585 -25.90 22.28 -12.61
N ARG A 586 -26.52 23.03 -13.53
CA ARG A 586 -27.41 24.14 -13.21
C ARG A 586 -28.75 24.01 -13.87
N THR A 587 -29.76 24.55 -13.20
CA THR A 587 -31.09 24.74 -13.80
C THR A 587 -31.05 25.85 -14.85
N ARG A 588 -32.12 25.97 -15.65
CA ARG A 588 -32.31 27.10 -16.58
C ARG A 588 -32.20 28.49 -15.91
N GLY A 589 -32.55 28.59 -14.62
CA GLY A 589 -32.37 29.79 -13.80
C GLY A 589 -30.92 30.08 -13.38
N LYS A 590 -29.94 29.30 -13.86
CA LYS A 590 -28.50 29.40 -13.55
C LYS A 590 -28.14 29.14 -12.08
N ILE A 591 -29.00 28.42 -11.37
CA ILE A 591 -28.80 28.00 -9.98
C ILE A 591 -28.10 26.63 -9.98
N HIS A 592 -26.99 26.51 -9.25
CA HIS A 592 -26.30 25.25 -9.03
C HIS A 592 -27.12 24.35 -8.11
N PHE A 593 -27.15 23.04 -8.40
CA PHE A 593 -27.88 22.08 -7.58
C PHE A 593 -27.24 20.68 -7.54
N CYS A 594 -26.40 20.33 -8.52
CA CYS A 594 -25.66 19.08 -8.56
C CYS A 594 -24.26 19.29 -9.16
N GLY A 595 -23.36 18.37 -8.83
CA GLY A 595 -22.08 18.19 -9.49
C GLY A 595 -22.14 17.23 -10.67
N GLY A 596 -20.96 16.90 -11.17
CA GLY A 596 -20.73 15.97 -12.27
C GLY A 596 -19.25 15.90 -12.61
N THR A 597 -18.91 15.00 -13.52
CA THR A 597 -17.53 14.79 -13.95
C THR A 597 -17.46 14.81 -15.47
N LEU A 598 -16.60 15.65 -16.04
CA LEU A 598 -16.23 15.56 -17.44
C LEU A 598 -15.41 14.27 -17.65
N ILE A 599 -15.90 13.36 -18.49
CA ILE A 599 -15.22 12.09 -18.81
C ILE A 599 -14.66 12.07 -20.24
N ASN A 600 -15.16 12.97 -21.09
CA ASN A 600 -14.65 13.25 -22.44
C ASN A 600 -15.11 14.67 -22.82
N ALA A 601 -14.48 15.31 -23.81
CA ALA A 601 -14.89 16.60 -24.35
C ALA A 601 -16.39 16.74 -24.67
N HIS A 602 -17.12 15.67 -24.99
CA HIS A 602 -18.57 15.72 -25.26
C HIS A 602 -19.47 15.18 -24.14
N TRP A 603 -18.91 14.61 -23.08
CA TRP A 603 -19.66 13.75 -22.16
C TRP A 603 -19.36 14.07 -20.70
N VAL A 604 -20.44 14.25 -19.95
CA VAL A 604 -20.43 14.40 -18.50
C VAL A 604 -21.16 13.23 -17.85
N LEU A 605 -20.56 12.69 -16.79
CA LEU A 605 -21.17 11.70 -15.91
C LEU A 605 -21.70 12.38 -14.65
N THR A 606 -22.91 12.03 -14.22
CA THR A 606 -23.54 12.55 -13.00
C THR A 606 -24.49 11.49 -12.41
N ALA A 607 -25.17 11.80 -11.30
CA ALA A 607 -26.17 10.93 -10.71
C ALA A 607 -27.51 11.03 -11.45
N ALA A 608 -28.28 9.94 -11.48
CA ALA A 608 -29.59 9.93 -12.15
C ALA A 608 -30.61 10.79 -11.39
N HIS A 609 -30.53 10.82 -10.05
CA HIS A 609 -31.45 11.60 -9.22
C HIS A 609 -31.36 13.11 -9.47
N CYS A 610 -30.21 13.61 -9.94
CA CYS A 610 -30.04 15.01 -10.37
C CYS A 610 -30.96 15.40 -11.54
N LEU A 611 -31.47 14.40 -12.30
CA LEU A 611 -32.25 14.60 -13.50
C LEU A 611 -33.73 14.22 -13.33
N GLU A 612 -34.17 13.92 -12.11
CA GLU A 612 -35.56 13.54 -11.81
C GLU A 612 -36.54 14.71 -11.93
N ARG A 613 -36.07 15.95 -11.71
CA ARG A 613 -36.92 17.15 -11.76
C ARG A 613 -37.40 17.49 -13.17
N SER A 614 -36.67 17.09 -14.21
CA SER A 614 -37.05 17.33 -15.61
C SER A 614 -36.38 16.35 -16.57
N GLU A 615 -37.12 15.82 -17.53
CA GLU A 615 -36.56 14.96 -18.58
C GLU A 615 -36.06 15.75 -19.80
N SER A 616 -36.30 17.06 -19.84
CA SER A 616 -35.88 17.89 -20.98
C SER A 616 -34.40 18.28 -20.87
N PRO A 617 -33.55 17.97 -21.86
CA PRO A 617 -32.15 18.42 -21.88
C PRO A 617 -32.01 19.94 -21.73
N SER A 618 -32.93 20.70 -22.32
CA SER A 618 -32.95 22.18 -22.27
C SER A 618 -33.18 22.77 -20.88
N ALA A 619 -33.60 21.96 -19.89
CA ALA A 619 -33.75 22.40 -18.51
C ALA A 619 -32.40 22.56 -17.78
N TYR A 620 -31.32 22.01 -18.36
CA TYR A 620 -30.02 21.88 -17.72
C TYR A 620 -28.92 22.63 -18.48
N LYS A 621 -28.02 23.23 -17.74
CA LYS A 621 -26.78 23.86 -18.23
C LYS A 621 -25.59 23.31 -17.47
N ILE A 622 -24.48 23.13 -18.19
CA ILE A 622 -23.21 22.65 -17.63
C ILE A 622 -22.20 23.77 -17.67
N LEU A 623 -21.58 24.03 -16.53
CA LEU A 623 -20.46 24.97 -16.39
C LEU A 623 -19.19 24.21 -16.02
N LEU A 624 -18.12 24.53 -16.74
CA LEU A 624 -16.79 23.93 -16.62
C LEU A 624 -15.74 25.03 -16.34
N GLY A 625 -14.63 24.65 -15.70
CA GLY A 625 -13.48 25.54 -15.50
C GLY A 625 -13.74 26.67 -14.50
N ILE A 626 -14.69 26.49 -13.57
CA ILE A 626 -15.03 27.45 -12.52
C ILE A 626 -14.52 26.97 -11.17
N HIS A 627 -14.19 27.90 -10.27
CA HIS A 627 -13.83 27.61 -8.88
C HIS A 627 -14.87 28.16 -7.91
N THR A 628 -15.50 29.28 -8.27
CA THR A 628 -16.60 29.89 -7.52
C THR A 628 -17.95 29.48 -8.09
N GLU A 629 -18.92 29.23 -7.20
CA GLU A 629 -20.30 28.92 -7.58
C GLU A 629 -20.96 30.09 -8.34
N ARG A 630 -20.47 31.32 -8.17
CA ARG A 630 -20.97 32.47 -8.96
C ARG A 630 -20.54 32.41 -10.43
N ALA A 631 -19.50 31.66 -10.79
CA ALA A 631 -19.03 31.47 -12.16
C ALA A 631 -18.76 32.81 -12.90
N THR A 632 -17.93 33.66 -12.30
CA THR A 632 -17.53 34.97 -12.85
C THR A 632 -16.17 34.94 -13.55
N GLU A 633 -15.47 33.82 -13.49
CA GLU A 633 -14.13 33.61 -14.02
C GLU A 633 -14.12 33.58 -15.55
N SER A 634 -13.03 34.06 -16.16
CA SER A 634 -12.82 34.03 -17.62
C SER A 634 -12.55 32.63 -18.17
N SER A 635 -12.09 31.71 -17.32
CA SER A 635 -11.89 30.29 -17.64
C SER A 635 -13.19 29.51 -17.84
N LYS A 636 -14.32 30.08 -17.42
CA LYS A 636 -15.64 29.47 -17.49
C LYS A 636 -16.00 29.07 -18.91
N GLN A 637 -16.46 27.84 -19.07
CA GLN A 637 -17.14 27.38 -20.28
C GLN A 637 -18.57 26.99 -19.95
N GLU A 638 -19.53 27.49 -20.73
CA GLU A 638 -20.94 27.13 -20.64
C GLU A 638 -21.32 26.21 -21.82
N ARG A 639 -22.03 25.12 -21.53
CA ARG A 639 -22.52 24.13 -22.49
C ARG A 639 -23.98 23.80 -22.18
N ASP A 640 -24.77 23.65 -23.24
CA ASP A 640 -26.14 23.17 -23.13
C ASP A 640 -26.15 21.65 -23.19
N VAL A 641 -27.15 21.02 -22.58
CA VAL A 641 -27.32 19.56 -22.68
C VAL A 641 -28.14 19.25 -23.93
N SER A 642 -27.58 18.45 -24.83
CA SER A 642 -28.26 18.00 -26.06
C SER A 642 -29.00 16.68 -25.86
N LYS A 643 -28.49 15.80 -24.98
CA LYS A 643 -29.12 14.51 -24.68
C LYS A 643 -28.88 14.08 -23.24
N ILE A 644 -29.91 13.49 -22.63
CA ILE A 644 -29.85 12.82 -21.33
C ILE A 644 -29.97 11.31 -21.56
N ILE A 645 -29.08 10.53 -20.96
CA ILE A 645 -29.11 9.07 -20.99
C ILE A 645 -29.03 8.58 -19.54
N LYS A 646 -30.16 8.14 -18.98
CA LYS A 646 -30.22 7.54 -17.64
C LYS A 646 -29.62 6.13 -17.68
N GLY A 647 -28.96 5.72 -16.60
CA GLY A 647 -28.37 4.40 -16.45
C GLY A 647 -29.40 3.27 -16.39
N PRO A 648 -28.92 2.01 -16.30
CA PRO A 648 -29.79 0.84 -16.12
C PRO A 648 -30.76 0.99 -14.93
N ALA A 649 -31.91 0.33 -15.01
CA ALA A 649 -32.94 0.42 -13.98
C ALA A 649 -32.42 0.06 -12.57
N GLY A 650 -32.75 0.89 -11.58
CA GLY A 650 -32.33 0.69 -10.19
C GLY A 650 -30.90 1.15 -9.87
N THR A 651 -30.27 1.93 -10.77
CA THR A 651 -28.93 2.48 -10.59
C THR A 651 -28.96 4.00 -10.63
N ASP A 652 -28.07 4.66 -9.90
CA ASP A 652 -28.04 6.11 -9.76
C ASP A 652 -26.84 6.72 -10.52
N ILE A 653 -26.94 6.67 -11.86
CA ILE A 653 -25.92 7.17 -12.78
C ILE A 653 -26.57 7.64 -14.08
N ALA A 654 -26.07 8.71 -14.68
CA ALA A 654 -26.55 9.25 -15.95
C ALA A 654 -25.43 9.91 -16.74
N LEU A 655 -25.57 9.87 -18.08
CA LEU A 655 -24.73 10.58 -19.03
C LEU A 655 -25.46 11.79 -19.59
N LEU A 656 -24.73 12.90 -19.68
CA LEU A 656 -25.16 14.13 -20.32
C LEU A 656 -24.27 14.37 -21.55
N LYS A 657 -24.88 14.40 -22.74
CA LYS A 657 -24.20 14.81 -23.97
C LYS A 657 -24.24 16.32 -24.08
N LEU A 658 -23.08 16.94 -24.28
CA LEU A 658 -22.98 18.38 -24.52
C LEU A 658 -23.46 18.72 -25.94
N ASP A 659 -24.01 19.91 -26.14
CA ASP A 659 -24.39 20.42 -27.46
C ASP A 659 -23.19 20.65 -28.37
N ARG A 660 -22.05 21.03 -27.77
CA ARG A 660 -20.76 21.25 -28.43
C ARG A 660 -19.62 20.81 -27.50
N PRO A 661 -18.46 20.38 -28.01
CA PRO A 661 -17.37 19.91 -27.17
C PRO A 661 -16.86 20.98 -26.20
N ALA A 662 -16.44 20.56 -25.01
CA ALA A 662 -15.62 21.34 -24.10
C ALA A 662 -14.25 21.59 -24.76
N LEU A 663 -13.74 22.83 -24.61
CA LEU A 663 -12.39 23.17 -25.08
C LEU A 663 -11.41 22.71 -23.99
N LEU A 664 -10.69 21.63 -24.24
CA LEU A 664 -9.76 21.07 -23.25
C LEU A 664 -8.53 21.96 -23.09
N ASN A 665 -8.17 22.26 -21.85
CA ASN A 665 -7.03 23.08 -21.47
C ASN A 665 -6.60 22.81 -20.02
N ASP A 666 -5.69 23.61 -19.50
CA ASP A 666 -5.16 23.54 -18.14
C ASP A 666 -6.23 23.65 -17.02
N LYS A 667 -7.43 24.16 -17.34
CA LYS A 667 -8.53 24.39 -16.39
C LYS A 667 -9.77 23.53 -16.67
N VAL A 668 -9.82 22.86 -17.82
CA VAL A 668 -10.94 22.00 -18.26
C VAL A 668 -10.35 20.75 -18.91
N LEU A 669 -10.41 19.63 -18.20
CA LEU A 669 -9.77 18.37 -18.58
C LEU A 669 -10.61 17.21 -18.04
N PRO A 670 -10.81 16.11 -18.78
CA PRO A 670 -11.58 14.99 -18.29
C PRO A 670 -10.85 14.19 -17.19
N ALA A 671 -11.61 13.54 -16.29
CA ALA A 671 -11.08 12.50 -15.40
C ALA A 671 -10.89 11.20 -16.18
N CYS A 672 -9.95 10.35 -15.75
CA CYS A 672 -9.85 9.02 -16.35
C CYS A 672 -10.96 8.09 -15.86
N LEU A 673 -11.42 7.20 -16.74
CA LEU A 673 -12.33 6.12 -16.37
C LEU A 673 -11.53 4.91 -15.88
N PRO A 674 -12.05 4.15 -14.89
CA PRO A 674 -11.40 2.95 -14.39
C PRO A 674 -11.53 1.78 -15.35
N ASP A 675 -10.70 0.76 -15.16
CA ASP A 675 -10.89 -0.52 -15.82
C ASP A 675 -12.23 -1.14 -15.42
N LYS A 676 -12.84 -1.85 -16.38
CA LYS A 676 -14.09 -2.56 -16.18
C LYS A 676 -13.99 -3.51 -14.98
N ASP A 677 -15.03 -3.49 -14.14
CA ASP A 677 -15.17 -4.35 -12.96
C ASP A 677 -14.05 -4.20 -11.90
N TYR A 678 -13.18 -3.20 -12.02
CA TYR A 678 -12.16 -2.89 -11.02
C TYR A 678 -12.77 -2.58 -9.65
N ILE A 679 -12.23 -3.19 -8.59
CA ILE A 679 -12.60 -2.91 -7.20
C ILE A 679 -11.44 -2.17 -6.53
N VAL A 680 -11.70 -0.93 -6.15
CA VAL A 680 -10.73 -0.13 -5.39
C VAL A 680 -10.42 -0.83 -4.05
N PRO A 681 -9.13 -1.07 -3.73
CA PRO A 681 -8.73 -1.66 -2.46
C PRO A 681 -9.22 -0.85 -1.24
N SER A 682 -9.47 -1.54 -0.13
CA SER A 682 -9.76 -0.86 1.14
C SER A 682 -8.58 0.03 1.53
N ASP A 683 -8.88 1.11 2.25
CA ASP A 683 -7.91 2.13 2.71
C ASP A 683 -7.26 2.95 1.59
N THR A 684 -7.66 2.73 0.33
CA THR A 684 -7.26 3.61 -0.77
C THR A 684 -7.82 5.01 -0.53
N GLU A 685 -6.94 6.01 -0.52
CA GLU A 685 -7.32 7.41 -0.35
C GLU A 685 -7.97 7.95 -1.63
N CYS A 686 -9.19 8.46 -1.50
CA CYS A 686 -9.94 9.06 -2.59
C CYS A 686 -10.48 10.42 -2.16
N TYR A 687 -10.74 11.28 -3.14
CA TYR A 687 -11.14 12.66 -2.94
C TYR A 687 -12.51 12.90 -3.57
N VAL A 688 -13.39 13.55 -2.80
CA VAL A 688 -14.63 14.10 -3.31
C VAL A 688 -14.50 15.62 -3.42
N THR A 689 -15.12 16.18 -4.45
CA THR A 689 -15.10 17.62 -4.69
C THR A 689 -16.48 18.16 -5.03
N GLY A 690 -16.77 19.37 -4.56
CA GLY A 690 -18.04 20.03 -4.83
C GLY A 690 -18.23 21.33 -4.07
N TRP A 691 -19.40 21.95 -4.29
CA TRP A 691 -19.81 23.21 -3.67
C TRP A 691 -20.91 22.99 -2.60
N GLY A 692 -21.13 21.75 -2.18
CA GLY A 692 -22.20 21.36 -1.27
C GLY A 692 -22.20 22.08 0.08
N GLU A 693 -23.36 22.04 0.72
CA GLU A 693 -23.64 22.77 1.95
C GLU A 693 -22.85 22.18 3.12
N THR A 694 -22.07 23.05 3.78
CA THR A 694 -21.23 22.70 4.92
C THR A 694 -21.43 23.75 5.99
N GLU A 695 -22.52 23.63 6.74
CA GLU A 695 -22.86 24.54 7.84
C GLU A 695 -21.66 24.76 8.77
N GLY A 696 -21.26 26.01 8.97
CA GLY A 696 -20.29 26.41 10.00
C GLY A 696 -18.79 26.21 9.68
N THR A 697 -18.41 25.90 8.44
CA THR A 697 -17.01 25.56 8.08
C THR A 697 -16.25 26.65 7.30
N GLY A 698 -16.93 27.73 6.89
CA GLY A 698 -16.34 28.82 6.08
C GLY A 698 -16.11 28.43 4.60
N GLY A 699 -15.78 29.41 3.74
CA GLY A 699 -15.52 29.16 2.31
C GLY A 699 -16.76 28.96 1.44
N GLU A 700 -17.89 29.56 1.81
CA GLU A 700 -19.14 29.50 1.03
C GLU A 700 -18.94 29.93 -0.43
N GLY A 701 -19.49 29.15 -1.36
CA GLY A 701 -19.43 29.42 -2.79
C GLY A 701 -18.08 29.16 -3.45
N PHE A 702 -17.10 28.54 -2.76
CA PHE A 702 -15.84 28.06 -3.35
C PHE A 702 -15.83 26.54 -3.47
N LEU A 703 -15.15 26.00 -4.48
CA LEU A 703 -15.00 24.56 -4.67
C LEU A 703 -14.16 23.97 -3.53
N LYS A 704 -14.72 22.98 -2.83
CA LYS A 704 -14.06 22.28 -1.74
C LYS A 704 -13.57 20.91 -2.19
N GLU A 705 -12.59 20.40 -1.46
CA GLU A 705 -12.08 19.03 -1.57
C GLU A 705 -11.98 18.40 -0.18
N THR A 706 -12.25 17.11 -0.11
CA THR A 706 -11.97 16.31 1.09
C THR A 706 -11.55 14.90 0.70
N GLY A 707 -10.55 14.37 1.40
CA GLY A 707 -10.01 13.04 1.19
C GLY A 707 -10.39 12.09 2.33
N PHE A 708 -10.76 10.87 1.97
CA PHE A 708 -11.07 9.80 2.92
C PHE A 708 -10.79 8.41 2.31
N PRO A 709 -10.61 7.37 3.14
CA PRO A 709 -10.35 6.02 2.66
C PRO A 709 -11.60 5.38 2.05
N VAL A 710 -11.37 4.51 1.06
CA VAL A 710 -12.37 3.56 0.57
C VAL A 710 -12.58 2.47 1.61
N ILE A 711 -13.84 2.12 1.83
CA ILE A 711 -14.24 1.02 2.72
C ILE A 711 -14.81 -0.08 1.83
N GLU A 712 -14.23 -1.28 1.90
CA GLU A 712 -14.76 -2.39 1.11
C GLU A 712 -16.20 -2.74 1.54
N ASN A 713 -17.05 -3.04 0.56
CA ASN A 713 -18.48 -3.33 0.72
C ASN A 713 -18.74 -4.40 1.79
N LYS A 714 -17.85 -5.38 1.97
CA LYS A 714 -17.96 -6.38 3.06
C LYS A 714 -17.94 -5.71 4.44
N VAL A 715 -17.01 -4.79 4.67
CA VAL A 715 -16.92 -4.02 5.93
C VAL A 715 -18.07 -3.03 6.01
N CYS A 716 -18.36 -2.31 4.92
CA CYS A 716 -19.43 -1.32 4.87
C CYS A 716 -20.84 -1.91 5.14
N ASN A 717 -21.05 -3.18 4.77
CA ASN A 717 -22.30 -3.91 5.01
C ASN A 717 -22.38 -4.60 6.38
N ARG A 718 -21.37 -4.45 7.25
CA ARG A 718 -21.48 -4.94 8.63
C ARG A 718 -22.69 -4.29 9.35
N PRO A 719 -23.33 -4.98 10.31
CA PRO A 719 -24.50 -4.45 11.01
C PRO A 719 -24.27 -3.13 11.74
N SER A 720 -23.02 -2.85 12.14
CA SER A 720 -22.61 -1.60 12.79
C SER A 720 -22.56 -0.39 11.83
N PHE A 721 -22.63 -0.62 10.52
CA PHE A 721 -22.53 0.40 9.47
C PHE A 721 -23.84 0.49 8.67
N LEU A 722 -23.84 0.00 7.43
CA LEU A 722 -24.99 0.07 6.51
C LEU A 722 -25.78 -1.24 6.44
N ASN A 723 -25.43 -2.26 7.22
CA ASN A 723 -26.26 -3.46 7.47
C ASN A 723 -26.83 -4.11 6.19
N GLY A 724 -25.97 -4.41 5.22
CA GLY A 724 -26.35 -5.09 3.98
C GLY A 724 -27.02 -4.23 2.90
N LEU A 725 -27.15 -2.91 3.10
CA LEU A 725 -27.81 -2.01 2.13
C LEU A 725 -26.97 -1.75 0.87
N VAL A 726 -25.65 -1.91 0.93
CA VAL A 726 -24.73 -1.54 -0.16
C VAL A 726 -24.62 -2.68 -1.17
N LYS A 727 -24.98 -2.39 -2.41
CA LYS A 727 -24.95 -3.35 -3.53
C LYS A 727 -23.59 -3.38 -4.22
N GLU A 728 -23.36 -4.38 -5.06
CA GLU A 728 -22.08 -4.56 -5.78
C GLU A 728 -21.73 -3.41 -6.74
N HIS A 729 -22.74 -2.79 -7.37
CA HIS A 729 -22.58 -1.60 -8.21
C HIS A 729 -22.46 -0.29 -7.42
N GLN A 730 -22.28 -0.39 -6.11
CA GLN A 730 -22.03 0.72 -5.20
C GLN A 730 -20.69 0.51 -4.49
N MET A 731 -20.14 1.59 -3.96
CA MET A 731 -18.93 1.59 -3.14
C MET A 731 -19.07 2.54 -1.97
N CYS A 732 -18.36 2.25 -0.88
CA CYS A 732 -18.30 3.13 0.28
C CYS A 732 -16.96 3.84 0.35
N ALA A 733 -17.01 5.09 0.74
CA ALA A 733 -15.81 5.85 1.05
C ALA A 733 -16.16 6.88 2.13
N GLY A 734 -15.29 7.03 3.12
CA GLY A 734 -15.55 7.92 4.25
C GLY A 734 -14.73 7.55 5.46
N ASN A 735 -14.70 8.46 6.43
CA ASN A 735 -14.09 8.20 7.72
C ASN A 735 -15.09 7.47 8.62
N ILE A 736 -14.73 6.28 9.09
CA ILE A 736 -15.55 5.46 10.01
C ILE A 736 -15.88 6.26 11.29
N GLU A 737 -14.96 7.14 11.71
CA GLU A 737 -15.12 8.02 12.87
C GLU A 737 -16.15 9.16 12.68
N GLY A 738 -16.67 9.37 11.47
CA GLY A 738 -17.47 10.55 11.11
C GLY A 738 -16.64 11.83 10.96
N GLY A 739 -17.33 12.97 10.81
CA GLY A 739 -16.74 14.31 10.73
C GLY A 739 -16.64 14.92 9.33
N THR A 740 -16.50 14.11 8.28
CA THR A 740 -16.44 14.56 6.87
C THR A 740 -17.19 13.59 5.96
N ASP A 741 -18.11 14.09 5.14
CA ASP A 741 -18.86 13.30 4.15
C ASP A 741 -19.36 14.24 3.04
N SER A 742 -19.75 13.68 1.90
CA SER A 742 -20.41 14.42 0.82
C SER A 742 -21.82 14.82 1.23
N CYS A 743 -22.22 16.08 0.98
CA CYS A 743 -23.51 16.63 1.43
C CYS A 743 -24.41 17.10 0.28
N GLU A 744 -25.57 17.66 0.63
CA GLU A 744 -26.46 18.28 -0.36
C GLU A 744 -25.68 19.28 -1.23
N GLY A 745 -25.85 19.22 -2.55
CA GLY A 745 -25.11 20.01 -3.53
C GLY A 745 -23.88 19.31 -4.13
N ASP A 746 -23.32 18.29 -3.47
CA ASP A 746 -22.25 17.46 -4.04
C ASP A 746 -22.78 16.28 -4.87
N SER A 747 -24.09 16.04 -4.82
CA SER A 747 -24.81 15.02 -5.61
C SER A 747 -24.36 14.97 -7.07
N GLY A 748 -24.02 13.77 -7.55
CA GLY A 748 -23.49 13.56 -8.89
C GLY A 748 -22.03 13.96 -9.09
N GLY A 749 -21.37 14.57 -8.10
CA GLY A 749 -19.97 14.95 -8.12
C GLY A 749 -19.00 13.76 -8.11
N PRO A 750 -17.72 14.00 -8.48
CA PRO A 750 -16.70 12.96 -8.61
C PRO A 750 -16.24 12.43 -7.25
N LEU A 751 -16.03 11.11 -7.16
CA LEU A 751 -15.10 10.49 -6.23
C LEU A 751 -13.91 9.96 -7.04
N VAL A 752 -12.77 10.65 -6.95
CA VAL A 752 -11.55 10.32 -7.69
C VAL A 752 -10.48 9.76 -6.77
N CYS A 753 -9.83 8.69 -7.21
CA CYS A 753 -8.73 8.08 -6.48
C CYS A 753 -7.43 8.28 -7.29
N PHE A 754 -6.34 8.60 -6.61
CA PHE A 754 -5.05 8.79 -7.25
C PHE A 754 -4.37 7.43 -7.44
N SER A 755 -3.99 7.11 -8.67
CA SER A 755 -3.29 5.87 -9.02
C SER A 755 -2.35 6.12 -10.20
N GLN A 756 -1.09 5.65 -10.10
CA GLN A 756 -0.09 5.77 -11.17
C GLN A 756 0.00 7.20 -11.77
N ASN A 757 0.17 8.19 -10.89
CA ASN A 757 0.24 9.60 -11.24
C ASN A 757 -1.02 10.20 -11.92
N THR A 758 -2.17 9.54 -11.79
CA THR A 758 -3.40 9.92 -12.50
C THR A 758 -4.62 9.79 -11.59
N PHE A 759 -5.54 10.74 -11.65
CA PHE A 759 -6.82 10.66 -10.96
C PHE A 759 -7.85 9.91 -11.81
N VAL A 760 -8.36 8.82 -11.25
CA VAL A 760 -9.35 7.95 -11.88
C VAL A 760 -10.68 8.12 -11.16
N LEU A 761 -11.76 8.34 -11.92
CA LEU A 761 -13.12 8.47 -11.41
C LEU A 761 -13.68 7.10 -10.99
N GLN A 762 -13.57 6.77 -9.71
CA GLN A 762 -14.00 5.49 -9.18
C GLN A 762 -15.48 5.49 -8.76
N GLY A 763 -15.98 6.64 -8.31
CA GLY A 763 -17.35 6.78 -7.82
C GLY A 763 -18.07 8.05 -8.29
N VAL A 764 -19.39 7.98 -8.33
CA VAL A 764 -20.29 9.14 -8.49
C VAL A 764 -21.08 9.31 -7.19
N THR A 765 -21.07 10.52 -6.63
CA THR A 765 -21.77 10.84 -5.37
C THR A 765 -23.27 10.59 -5.50
N SER A 766 -23.83 9.70 -4.66
CA SER A 766 -25.20 9.18 -4.82
C SER A 766 -26.07 9.40 -3.59
N TRP A 767 -25.81 8.72 -2.47
CA TRP A 767 -26.63 8.84 -1.25
C TRP A 767 -25.84 8.57 0.03
N GLY A 768 -26.45 8.90 1.18
CA GLY A 768 -25.94 8.56 2.51
C GLY A 768 -27.05 8.61 3.57
N LEU A 769 -26.87 7.95 4.72
CA LEU A 769 -27.82 7.96 5.84
C LEU A 769 -27.70 9.23 6.74
N GLY A 770 -27.03 10.26 6.22
CA GLY A 770 -26.80 11.57 6.81
C GLY A 770 -25.33 11.98 6.75
N CYS A 771 -25.08 13.25 6.40
CA CYS A 771 -23.75 13.83 6.30
C CYS A 771 -22.89 13.64 7.55
N ALA A 772 -21.67 13.16 7.35
CA ALA A 772 -20.57 13.21 8.31
C ALA A 772 -20.86 12.47 9.62
N LYS A 773 -21.82 11.56 9.61
CA LYS A 773 -22.17 10.75 10.79
C LYS A 773 -21.15 9.64 10.98
N ALA A 774 -20.69 9.47 12.22
CA ALA A 774 -19.88 8.32 12.60
C ALA A 774 -20.58 7.02 12.19
N MET A 775 -19.79 6.04 11.74
CA MET A 775 -20.22 4.72 11.29
C MET A 775 -21.15 4.70 10.06
N LYS A 776 -21.34 5.83 9.38
CA LYS A 776 -22.21 5.94 8.20
C LYS A 776 -21.44 6.59 7.05
N PRO A 777 -20.57 5.83 6.36
CA PRO A 777 -19.82 6.37 5.23
C PRO A 777 -20.74 6.74 4.07
N GLY A 778 -20.29 7.68 3.23
CA GLY A 778 -20.95 8.02 1.99
C GLY A 778 -20.98 6.85 1.01
N VAL A 779 -22.08 6.72 0.26
CA VAL A 779 -22.28 5.67 -0.74
C VAL A 779 -22.25 6.29 -2.13
N TYR A 780 -21.40 5.72 -2.97
CA TYR A 780 -21.13 6.18 -4.32
C TYR A 780 -21.54 5.10 -5.32
N THR A 781 -22.03 5.51 -6.49
CA THR A 781 -22.21 4.59 -7.61
C THR A 781 -20.83 4.19 -8.15
N ARG A 782 -20.53 2.89 -8.19
CA ARG A 782 -19.22 2.34 -8.58
C ARG A 782 -19.05 2.35 -10.10
N VAL A 783 -18.26 3.29 -10.62
CA VAL A 783 -18.14 3.58 -12.06
C VAL A 783 -17.64 2.39 -12.87
N SER A 784 -16.71 1.60 -12.31
CA SER A 784 -16.14 0.42 -12.97
C SER A 784 -17.19 -0.62 -13.40
N LYS A 785 -18.34 -0.68 -12.74
CA LYS A 785 -19.47 -1.57 -13.09
C LYS A 785 -20.29 -1.08 -14.28
N PHE A 786 -20.08 0.15 -14.71
CA PHE A 786 -20.85 0.81 -15.77
C PHE A 786 -20.02 1.12 -17.03
N ILE A 787 -18.75 0.74 -17.08
CA ILE A 787 -17.85 1.05 -18.22
C ILE A 787 -18.45 0.60 -19.56
N ASN A 788 -18.94 -0.65 -19.68
CA ASN A 788 -19.57 -1.09 -20.94
C ASN A 788 -20.76 -0.20 -21.34
N TRP A 789 -21.61 0.17 -20.37
CA TRP A 789 -22.78 1.00 -20.63
C TRP A 789 -22.36 2.42 -21.02
N ILE A 790 -21.34 2.99 -20.37
CA ILE A 790 -20.80 4.31 -20.70
C ILE A 790 -20.27 4.31 -22.13
N GLU A 791 -19.38 3.37 -22.46
CA GLU A 791 -18.75 3.28 -23.77
C GLU A 791 -19.76 3.00 -24.88
N GLN A 792 -20.70 2.08 -24.65
CA GLN A 792 -21.76 1.78 -25.61
C GLN A 792 -22.66 3.00 -25.83
N SER A 793 -23.07 3.68 -24.76
CA SER A 793 -23.90 4.88 -24.85
C SER A 793 -23.17 6.01 -25.59
N MET A 794 -21.86 6.19 -25.35
CA MET A 794 -21.04 7.18 -26.05
C MET A 794 -20.82 6.85 -27.53
N LYS A 795 -20.81 5.56 -27.89
CA LYS A 795 -20.60 5.10 -29.27
C LYS A 795 -21.88 5.17 -30.10
N GLU A 796 -23.03 4.86 -29.51
CA GLU A 796 -24.33 4.84 -30.18
C GLU A 796 -24.93 6.24 -30.40
N ASN A 797 -24.37 7.28 -29.76
CA ASN A 797 -24.93 8.62 -29.71
C ASN A 797 -23.92 9.68 -30.08
#